data_AF-A0AAU9JVQ1-F1
#
_entry.id   AF-A0AAU9JVQ1-F1
#
_cell.length_a   1.000
_cell.length_b   1.000
_cell.length_c   1.000
_cell.angle_alpha   90.00
_cell.angle_beta   90.00
_cell.angle_gamma   90.00
#
_symmetry.space_group_name_H-M   'P 1'
#
loop_
_entity.id
_entity.type
_entity.pdbx_description
1 polymer ?
#
loop_
_entity_poly.entity_id
_entity_poly.type
_entity_poly.pdbx_seq_one_letter_code
_entity_poly.pdbx_strand_id
1 'polypeptide(L)'
;MLLSLMLTLISLLSFAYADQCPSYFCTDKLPSSQCIAFSYPYQYYLNPCDQDLNCNISAKSNSSCINNELESNRYPGDLCSLDIECITKNCFLGICQGPNINEPCSLGVCMPGAFCNSGICVEQVKIGGACKDEYDCVNNALCDSGFCIEYWSLDIGEITSSVSVEGFSMACTSGFASPQGDKFVCANPPLSASTALPIECELGTLCTSADGLYSQECACGFNSNGNGYCPLFPGDPYVQSAIQDSVAVLSINSGCNTHSRFSFNCFANFPIEDQKTFLNFALNLTLIRDGYFPEVQENPYCVKEIFTNFYWNMYNTLQVISYPQCPRYFCSNSTDEWDQLQCIQYRKDIYESDVLNTYYVHPCDNSGLTCPSSSFQNSTCAEPPPKNLHPGDYCKENSDCQSGVCQQNFCLGKRNGDFCEYIHDCMPGYFCNTTLMLCQDLQVEGQYCSLTYECANYLICDQKACIAYYSLDIGEITDNADFNGFSQSCASGFAVPFQNGLFKCAEPPVSNEWPDQCRPGVDICYDKTGNFSKPCTCGFTEDGESFCPLFEGDSPLQNAIANQNTLLEINQICNTVSRFSENCFLQTKDYLGVYYDYILNLTEYMYYPYLQGNSYCVKEVYTYNFWRLVEEEIKWDKDEKDDHPGDHDDDEIAIQLICSGILLNLI
;
A
#
# COMPACT_ATOMS: atom_id res chain seq x y z
N MET A 1 -52.43 57.35 -0.82
CA MET A 1 -52.40 56.35 0.28
C MET A 1 -52.65 54.90 -0.17
N LEU A 2 -52.86 54.61 -1.47
CA LEU A 2 -52.99 53.23 -1.98
C LEU A 2 -51.77 52.72 -2.79
N LEU A 3 -50.78 53.58 -3.04
CA LEU A 3 -49.57 53.21 -3.81
C LEU A 3 -48.36 52.84 -2.93
N SER A 4 -48.45 53.01 -1.61
CA SER A 4 -47.37 52.71 -0.66
C SER A 4 -47.55 51.36 0.05
N LEU A 5 -48.61 50.61 -0.28
CA LEU A 5 -48.89 49.29 0.31
C LEU A 5 -48.58 48.13 -0.65
N MET A 6 -48.24 48.41 -1.92
CA MET A 6 -47.85 47.39 -2.90
C MET A 6 -46.34 47.24 -3.09
N LEU A 7 -45.52 48.16 -2.56
CA LEU A 7 -44.05 48.03 -2.61
C LEU A 7 -43.45 47.27 -1.41
N THR A 8 -44.22 47.06 -0.34
CA THR A 8 -43.80 46.25 0.83
C THR A 8 -44.26 44.79 0.75
N LEU A 9 -44.96 44.39 -0.31
CA LEU A 9 -45.40 43.00 -0.53
C LEU A 9 -44.58 42.25 -1.60
N ILE A 10 -43.63 42.91 -2.28
CA ILE A 10 -42.81 42.30 -3.34
C ILE A 10 -41.39 41.95 -2.84
N SER A 11 -41.02 42.33 -1.60
CA SER A 11 -39.73 41.95 -0.99
C SER A 11 -39.78 40.67 -0.13
N LEU A 12 -40.85 39.87 -0.21
CA LEU A 12 -41.02 38.60 0.52
C LEU A 12 -41.05 37.36 -0.40
N LEU A 13 -40.74 37.50 -1.69
CA LEU A 13 -40.77 36.40 -2.66
C LEU A 13 -39.44 36.30 -3.40
N SER A 14 -38.35 35.98 -2.70
CA SER A 14 -37.06 35.69 -3.34
C SER A 14 -36.12 34.84 -2.48
N PHE A 15 -36.61 33.80 -1.80
CA PHE A 15 -35.74 32.68 -1.37
C PHE A 15 -36.53 31.36 -1.40
N ALA A 16 -36.95 30.91 -2.59
CA ALA A 16 -37.21 29.48 -2.81
C ALA A 16 -35.87 28.86 -3.24
N TYR A 17 -34.97 28.70 -2.27
CA TYR A 17 -33.68 28.04 -2.49
C TYR A 17 -33.87 26.54 -2.23
N ALA A 18 -33.75 25.75 -3.30
CA ALA A 18 -33.63 24.28 -3.36
C ALA A 18 -34.49 23.46 -2.36
N ASP A 19 -35.70 23.08 -2.76
CA ASP A 19 -36.57 22.17 -1.97
C ASP A 19 -36.06 20.71 -1.88
N GLN A 20 -34.88 20.39 -2.43
CA GLN A 20 -34.38 19.02 -2.55
C GLN A 20 -32.87 18.95 -2.37
N CYS A 21 -32.41 17.92 -1.64
CA CYS A 21 -30.98 17.65 -1.49
C CYS A 21 -30.38 17.13 -2.80
N PRO A 22 -29.09 17.37 -3.03
CA PRO A 22 -28.41 16.82 -4.19
C PRO A 22 -28.34 15.29 -4.13
N SER A 23 -28.38 14.66 -5.30
CA SER A 23 -28.22 13.22 -5.46
C SER A 23 -26.87 12.91 -6.11
N TYR A 24 -26.18 11.88 -5.62
CA TYR A 24 -24.82 11.53 -6.04
C TYR A 24 -24.78 10.11 -6.60
N PHE A 25 -24.30 9.96 -7.85
CA PHE A 25 -24.28 8.69 -8.57
C PHE A 25 -22.86 8.37 -9.04
N CYS A 26 -22.37 7.17 -8.77
CA CYS A 26 -21.10 6.71 -9.34
C CYS A 26 -21.28 6.28 -10.80
N THR A 27 -20.31 6.57 -11.66
CA THR A 27 -20.32 6.14 -13.06
C THR A 27 -18.92 6.08 -13.66
N ASP A 28 -18.68 5.05 -14.47
CA ASP A 28 -17.41 4.88 -15.22
C ASP A 28 -17.45 5.54 -16.61
N LYS A 29 -18.42 6.43 -16.85
CA LYS A 29 -18.68 7.04 -18.17
C LYS A 29 -18.09 8.44 -18.31
N LEU A 30 -17.46 8.96 -17.27
CA LEU A 30 -16.78 10.25 -17.35
C LEU A 30 -15.43 10.09 -18.06
N PRO A 31 -14.95 11.11 -18.77
CA PRO A 31 -13.56 11.14 -19.24
C PRO A 31 -12.59 10.97 -18.06
N SER A 32 -11.44 10.31 -18.26
CA SER A 32 -10.44 10.07 -17.19
C SER A 32 -9.94 11.35 -16.51
N SER A 33 -9.92 12.48 -17.22
CA SER A 33 -9.56 13.78 -16.64
C SER A 33 -10.66 14.47 -15.84
N GLN A 34 -11.85 13.87 -15.74
CA GLN A 34 -13.05 14.49 -15.13
C GLN A 34 -13.61 13.62 -14.00
N CYS A 35 -13.66 14.18 -12.79
CA CYS A 35 -14.18 13.48 -11.62
C CYS A 35 -15.64 13.79 -11.29
N ILE A 36 -16.15 14.94 -11.71
CA ILE A 36 -17.54 15.35 -11.44
C ILE A 36 -18.17 15.86 -12.72
N ALA A 37 -19.33 15.31 -13.08
CA ALA A 37 -20.27 15.92 -13.99
C ALA A 37 -21.52 16.38 -13.22
N PHE A 38 -21.80 17.68 -13.26
CA PHE A 38 -22.95 18.28 -12.63
C PHE A 38 -24.10 18.40 -13.63
N SER A 39 -25.28 17.91 -13.24
CA SER A 39 -26.53 18.03 -14.01
C SER A 39 -27.59 18.74 -13.17
N TYR A 40 -28.27 19.70 -13.81
CA TYR A 40 -29.33 20.47 -13.17
C TYR A 40 -30.58 19.59 -12.91
N PRO A 41 -31.30 19.72 -11.78
CA PRO A 41 -31.12 20.76 -10.76
C PRO A 41 -30.02 20.51 -9.72
N TYR A 42 -29.78 19.26 -9.29
CA TYR A 42 -28.79 18.93 -8.24
C TYR A 42 -28.28 17.48 -8.32
N GLN A 43 -27.95 17.00 -9.53
CA GLN A 43 -27.43 15.65 -9.71
C GLN A 43 -25.93 15.69 -9.99
N TYR A 44 -25.17 14.92 -9.23
CA TYR A 44 -23.74 14.75 -9.41
C TYR A 44 -23.46 13.34 -9.89
N TYR A 45 -22.81 13.24 -11.04
CA TYR A 45 -22.25 11.99 -11.53
C TYR A 45 -20.75 12.02 -11.25
N LEU A 46 -20.27 10.99 -10.55
CA LEU A 46 -18.94 10.96 -9.98
C LEU A 46 -18.16 9.78 -10.55
N ASN A 47 -16.90 10.04 -10.87
CA ASN A 47 -15.89 9.04 -11.11
C ASN A 47 -14.66 9.44 -10.30
N PRO A 48 -14.18 8.63 -9.36
CA PRO A 48 -12.93 8.94 -8.68
C PRO A 48 -11.80 9.20 -9.67
N CYS A 49 -10.84 10.03 -9.25
CA CYS A 49 -9.66 10.26 -10.06
C CYS A 49 -8.72 9.05 -10.00
N ASP A 50 -7.90 8.90 -11.04
CA ASP A 50 -6.77 7.97 -11.00
C ASP A 50 -5.82 8.34 -9.84
N GLN A 51 -4.97 7.39 -9.47
CA GLN A 51 -4.04 7.53 -8.35
C GLN A 51 -3.16 8.79 -8.49
N ASP A 52 -2.84 9.42 -7.35
CA ASP A 52 -2.10 10.69 -7.23
C ASP A 52 -2.81 11.96 -7.73
N LEU A 53 -4.04 11.84 -8.24
CA LEU A 53 -4.87 12.97 -8.62
C LEU A 53 -5.98 13.19 -7.58
N ASN A 54 -6.23 14.46 -7.27
CA ASN A 54 -7.37 14.87 -6.47
C ASN A 54 -8.43 15.51 -7.34
N CYS A 55 -9.69 15.30 -6.98
CA CYS A 55 -10.79 15.97 -7.63
C CYS A 55 -10.85 17.44 -7.19
N ASN A 56 -10.75 18.39 -8.13
CA ASN A 56 -10.86 19.82 -7.82
C ASN A 56 -12.33 20.24 -7.64
N ILE A 57 -12.89 19.92 -6.48
CA ILE A 57 -14.32 20.10 -6.19
C ILE A 57 -14.74 21.55 -6.34
N SER A 58 -15.60 21.81 -7.32
CA SER A 58 -16.22 23.12 -7.54
C SER A 58 -17.75 23.01 -7.43
N ALA A 59 -18.32 23.73 -6.46
CA ALA A 59 -19.75 23.65 -6.16
C ALA A 59 -20.62 23.92 -7.40
N LYS A 60 -21.59 23.03 -7.68
CA LYS A 60 -22.56 23.13 -8.78
C LYS A 60 -21.91 23.25 -10.18
N SER A 61 -20.78 22.58 -10.38
CA SER A 61 -20.08 22.58 -11.67
C SER A 61 -19.34 21.27 -11.91
N ASN A 62 -18.95 21.05 -13.17
CA ASN A 62 -18.06 19.94 -13.51
C ASN A 62 -16.69 20.19 -12.88
N SER A 63 -16.05 19.13 -12.40
CA SER A 63 -14.73 19.19 -11.77
C SER A 63 -13.79 18.22 -12.45
N SER A 64 -12.52 18.58 -12.49
CA SER A 64 -11.46 17.81 -13.14
C SER A 64 -10.47 17.27 -12.13
N CYS A 65 -9.82 16.18 -12.50
CA CYS A 65 -8.71 15.61 -11.74
C CYS A 65 -7.49 16.51 -11.92
N ILE A 66 -6.87 16.88 -10.81
CA ILE A 66 -5.67 17.71 -10.76
C ILE A 66 -4.60 16.97 -9.96
N ASN A 67 -3.33 17.22 -10.28
CA ASN A 67 -2.23 16.70 -9.46
C ASN A 67 -2.40 17.17 -8.02
N ASN A 68 -2.16 16.25 -7.09
CA ASN A 68 -2.06 16.60 -5.69
C ASN A 68 -0.78 17.46 -5.52
N GLU A 69 -0.91 18.79 -5.62
CA GLU A 69 0.19 19.65 -5.20
C GLU A 69 0.42 19.33 -3.72
N LEU A 70 1.64 18.90 -3.37
CA LEU A 70 2.06 18.69 -1.99
C LEU A 70 2.01 20.05 -1.27
N GLU A 71 0.82 20.47 -0.87
CA GLU A 71 0.65 21.66 -0.07
C GLU A 71 1.34 21.44 1.27
N SER A 72 2.12 22.43 1.66
CA SER A 72 2.97 22.39 2.84
C SER A 72 2.15 22.55 4.11
N ASN A 73 1.46 21.48 4.50
CA ASN A 73 0.43 21.51 5.54
C ASN A 73 0.88 20.80 6.83
N ARG A 74 2.14 20.38 6.94
CA ARG A 74 2.68 19.75 8.15
C ARG A 74 3.36 20.78 9.06
N TYR A 75 2.94 20.80 10.32
CA TYR A 75 3.44 21.72 11.33
C TYR A 75 4.64 21.12 12.08
N PRO A 76 5.47 21.93 12.74
CA PRO A 76 6.57 21.40 13.55
C PRO A 76 6.12 20.37 14.59
N GLY A 77 6.77 19.22 14.63
CA GLY A 77 6.36 18.06 15.44
C GLY A 77 5.61 16.98 14.65
N ASP A 78 5.05 17.31 13.48
CA ASP A 78 4.41 16.34 12.59
C ASP A 78 5.45 15.44 11.90
N LEU A 79 5.05 14.23 11.51
CA LEU A 79 5.88 13.31 10.70
C LEU A 79 6.17 13.92 9.33
N CYS A 80 7.40 13.77 8.86
CA CYS A 80 7.81 14.16 7.50
C CYS A 80 8.83 13.19 6.92
N SER A 81 8.88 13.14 5.60
CA SER A 81 9.91 12.46 4.84
C SER A 81 10.79 13.46 4.07
N LEU A 82 10.22 14.62 3.71
CA LEU A 82 10.91 15.68 2.98
C LEU A 82 10.69 17.05 3.62
N ASP A 83 11.65 17.95 3.39
CA ASP A 83 11.54 19.36 3.76
C ASP A 83 10.28 20.01 3.20
N ILE A 84 9.93 19.73 1.93
CA ILE A 84 8.80 20.38 1.24
C ILE A 84 7.45 20.13 1.94
N GLU A 85 7.30 19.02 2.65
CA GLU A 85 6.09 18.65 3.39
C GLU A 85 5.86 19.57 4.59
N CYS A 86 6.94 20.06 5.20
CA CYS A 86 6.91 20.92 6.38
C CYS A 86 6.67 22.37 6.00
N ILE A 87 5.77 23.07 6.69
CA ILE A 87 5.50 24.50 6.49
C ILE A 87 6.77 25.37 6.60
N THR A 88 7.75 24.89 7.36
CA THR A 88 9.06 25.51 7.60
C THR A 88 10.14 25.15 6.59
N LYS A 89 9.85 24.21 5.67
CA LYS A 89 10.81 23.63 4.74
C LYS A 89 12.02 22.99 5.44
N ASN A 90 11.77 22.32 6.57
CA ASN A 90 12.80 21.67 7.37
C ASN A 90 12.26 20.41 8.05
N CYS A 91 12.62 19.26 7.50
CA CYS A 91 12.36 17.92 8.00
C CYS A 91 13.67 17.34 8.55
N PHE A 92 13.73 17.13 9.87
CA PHE A 92 14.92 16.58 10.51
C PHE A 92 14.55 15.33 11.31
N LEU A 93 15.27 14.23 11.03
CA LEU A 93 15.02 12.92 11.63
C LEU A 93 13.56 12.47 11.48
N GLY A 94 12.94 12.79 10.35
CA GLY A 94 11.56 12.45 10.04
C GLY A 94 10.50 13.29 10.75
N ILE A 95 10.88 14.43 11.35
CA ILE A 95 9.97 15.32 12.08
C ILE A 95 10.14 16.76 11.59
N CYS A 96 9.03 17.43 11.31
CA CYS A 96 9.06 18.83 10.93
C CYS A 96 9.62 19.68 12.06
N GLN A 97 10.58 20.55 11.74
CA GLN A 97 11.23 21.43 12.70
C GLN A 97 10.71 22.85 12.57
N GLY A 98 10.71 23.59 13.68
CA GLY A 98 10.34 25.00 13.74
C GLY A 98 11.30 25.80 14.61
N PRO A 99 11.12 27.13 14.71
CA PRO A 99 11.92 27.96 15.60
C PRO A 99 11.64 27.61 17.07
N ASN A 100 12.70 27.70 17.88
CA ASN A 100 12.68 27.54 19.33
C ASN A 100 12.16 28.80 20.02
N ILE A 101 11.91 28.69 21.33
CA ILE A 101 11.53 29.85 22.17
C ILE A 101 12.57 30.98 22.04
N ASN A 102 12.08 32.21 21.87
CA ASN A 102 12.82 33.44 21.59
C ASN A 102 13.37 33.59 20.15
N GLU A 103 13.03 32.70 19.23
CA GLU A 103 13.37 32.85 17.82
C GLU A 103 12.22 33.49 17.00
N PRO A 104 12.51 34.15 15.86
CA PRO A 104 11.49 34.75 15.01
C PRO A 104 10.54 33.70 14.41
N CYS A 105 9.25 34.05 14.27
CA CYS A 105 8.23 33.14 13.74
C CYS A 105 7.13 33.84 12.95
N SER A 106 6.41 33.03 12.18
CA SER A 106 5.06 33.28 11.65
C SER A 106 4.02 32.45 12.40
N LEU A 107 2.73 32.61 12.08
CA LEU A 107 1.66 31.85 12.71
C LEU A 107 1.88 30.33 12.53
N GLY A 108 1.75 29.57 13.62
CA GLY A 108 1.83 28.11 13.64
C GLY A 108 3.20 27.46 13.46
N VAL A 109 4.28 28.20 13.19
CA VAL A 109 5.57 27.58 12.84
C VAL A 109 6.49 27.28 14.04
N CYS A 110 6.07 27.54 15.28
CA CYS A 110 6.90 27.27 16.47
C CYS A 110 6.97 25.77 16.80
N MET A 111 8.03 25.35 17.49
CA MET A 111 8.13 23.97 18.01
C MET A 111 7.00 23.64 19.02
N PRO A 112 6.63 22.36 19.18
CA PRO A 112 5.71 21.91 20.22
C PRO A 112 6.02 22.49 21.60
N GLY A 113 4.98 22.94 22.31
CA GLY A 113 5.10 23.66 23.59
C GLY A 113 5.27 25.18 23.47
N ALA A 114 5.36 25.72 22.25
CA ALA A 114 5.44 27.16 21.98
C ALA A 114 4.39 27.63 20.96
N PHE A 115 4.11 28.94 20.96
CA PHE A 115 3.27 29.61 19.97
C PHE A 115 3.89 30.94 19.53
N CYS A 116 3.45 31.47 18.39
CA CYS A 116 4.02 32.70 17.84
C CYS A 116 3.31 33.93 18.41
N ASN A 117 3.98 34.67 19.31
CA ASN A 117 3.46 35.91 19.86
C ASN A 117 4.25 37.10 19.33
N SER A 118 3.59 37.98 18.58
CA SER A 118 4.20 39.20 18.05
C SER A 118 5.48 38.95 17.24
N GLY A 119 5.51 37.85 16.49
CA GLY A 119 6.62 37.45 15.61
C GLY A 119 7.77 36.74 16.31
N ILE A 120 7.62 36.33 17.57
CA ILE A 120 8.62 35.56 18.33
C ILE A 120 7.95 34.36 18.98
N CYS A 121 8.59 33.19 18.94
CA CYS A 121 8.09 32.00 19.62
C CYS A 121 8.22 32.17 21.14
N VAL A 122 7.12 31.96 21.85
CA VAL A 122 7.05 32.00 23.32
C VAL A 122 6.40 30.74 23.85
N GLU A 123 6.63 30.39 25.11
CA GLU A 123 5.96 29.24 25.75
C GLU A 123 4.43 29.37 25.66
N GLN A 124 3.75 28.25 25.43
CA GLN A 124 2.30 28.18 25.52
C GLN A 124 1.79 28.62 26.90
N VAL A 125 0.67 29.32 26.89
CA VAL A 125 0.03 29.86 28.08
C VAL A 125 -0.59 28.71 28.88
N LYS A 126 -0.14 28.58 30.13
CA LYS A 126 -0.66 27.58 31.07
C LYS A 126 -2.11 27.91 31.47
N ILE A 127 -2.84 26.90 31.92
CA ILE A 127 -4.20 27.05 32.47
C ILE A 127 -4.24 28.17 33.52
N GLY A 128 -5.24 29.04 33.42
CA GLY A 128 -5.43 30.27 34.20
C GLY A 128 -4.68 31.50 33.67
N GLY A 129 -3.78 31.34 32.70
CA GLY A 129 -3.09 32.45 32.04
C GLY A 129 -3.97 33.16 31.00
N ALA A 130 -3.62 34.40 30.64
CA ALA A 130 -4.36 35.18 29.67
C ALA A 130 -4.04 34.75 28.23
N CYS A 131 -5.06 34.59 27.41
CA CYS A 131 -4.97 34.20 26.00
C CYS A 131 -5.81 35.12 25.12
N LYS A 132 -5.50 35.12 23.82
CA LYS A 132 -6.30 35.74 22.76
C LYS A 132 -6.98 34.69 21.90
N ASP A 133 -6.32 33.54 21.72
CA ASP A 133 -6.75 32.45 20.87
C ASP A 133 -6.45 31.11 21.56
N GLU A 134 -7.19 30.05 21.20
CA GLU A 134 -6.95 28.70 21.71
C GLU A 134 -5.53 28.19 21.41
N TYR A 135 -4.94 28.66 20.31
CA TYR A 135 -3.58 28.28 19.93
C TYR A 135 -2.50 28.86 20.86
N ASP A 136 -2.82 29.88 21.66
CA ASP A 136 -1.93 30.42 22.69
C ASP A 136 -1.77 29.43 23.85
N CYS A 137 -2.82 28.68 24.15
CA CYS A 137 -2.92 27.81 25.32
C CYS A 137 -2.15 26.50 25.12
N VAL A 138 -1.71 25.89 26.22
CA VAL A 138 -1.16 24.52 26.23
C VAL A 138 -2.11 23.52 25.55
N ASN A 139 -1.59 22.42 25.01
CA ASN A 139 -2.35 21.54 24.12
C ASN A 139 -3.58 20.87 24.75
N ASN A 140 -3.64 20.78 26.08
CA ASN A 140 -4.79 20.30 26.85
C ASN A 140 -5.73 21.43 27.33
N ALA A 141 -5.61 22.64 26.79
CA ALA A 141 -6.44 23.79 27.12
C ALA A 141 -6.91 24.55 25.87
N LEU A 142 -8.00 25.31 26.03
CA LEU A 142 -8.55 26.26 25.06
C LEU A 142 -8.68 27.66 25.66
N CYS A 143 -8.89 28.67 24.82
CA CYS A 143 -9.10 30.04 25.28
C CYS A 143 -10.59 30.32 25.50
N ASP A 144 -11.00 30.50 26.75
CA ASP A 144 -12.35 30.93 27.10
C ASP A 144 -12.31 32.25 27.89
N SER A 145 -13.07 33.23 27.44
CA SER A 145 -13.23 34.52 28.12
C SER A 145 -11.90 35.24 28.37
N GLY A 146 -10.92 35.02 27.49
CA GLY A 146 -9.57 35.59 27.56
C GLY A 146 -8.61 34.85 28.50
N PHE A 147 -8.97 33.67 29.00
CA PHE A 147 -8.11 32.83 29.84
C PHE A 147 -8.04 31.40 29.32
N CYS A 148 -6.87 30.77 29.47
CA CYS A 148 -6.71 29.36 29.16
C CYS A 148 -7.42 28.51 30.21
N ILE A 149 -8.35 27.67 29.78
CA ILE A 149 -9.03 26.69 30.63
C ILE A 149 -8.85 25.29 30.04
N GLU A 150 -8.92 24.26 30.89
CA GLU A 150 -8.87 22.89 30.41
C GLU A 150 -10.11 22.58 29.56
N TYR A 151 -9.96 21.72 28.55
CA TYR A 151 -11.12 21.21 27.81
C TYR A 151 -12.08 20.48 28.76
N TRP A 152 -13.39 20.63 28.51
CA TRP A 152 -14.46 19.94 29.25
C TRP A 152 -14.41 20.18 30.76
N SER A 153 -14.03 21.37 31.21
CA SER A 153 -13.78 21.68 32.62
C SER A 153 -14.85 22.53 33.30
N LEU A 154 -15.68 23.25 32.54
CA LEU A 154 -16.73 24.10 33.09
C LEU A 154 -17.98 23.27 33.45
N ASP A 155 -18.43 23.41 34.69
CA ASP A 155 -19.61 22.74 35.22
C ASP A 155 -20.90 23.37 34.67
N ILE A 156 -22.00 22.60 34.72
CA ILE A 156 -23.33 23.12 34.37
C ILE A 156 -23.65 24.36 35.23
N GLY A 157 -24.03 25.45 34.56
CA GLY A 157 -24.33 26.75 35.15
C GLY A 157 -23.19 27.76 35.06
N GLU A 158 -21.98 27.35 34.65
CA GLU A 158 -20.86 28.26 34.42
C GLU A 158 -20.96 28.97 33.05
N ILE A 159 -20.41 30.17 32.97
CA ILE A 159 -20.45 31.01 31.76
C ILE A 159 -19.27 30.64 30.87
N THR A 160 -19.54 30.49 29.58
CA THR A 160 -18.52 30.25 28.55
C THR A 160 -18.71 31.23 27.39
N SER A 161 -17.61 31.53 26.70
CA SER A 161 -17.60 32.21 25.40
C SER A 161 -17.11 31.32 24.27
N SER A 162 -16.52 30.17 24.58
CA SER A 162 -16.09 29.15 23.62
C SER A 162 -17.25 28.23 23.24
N VAL A 163 -18.14 28.76 22.39
CA VAL A 163 -19.28 28.02 21.84
C VAL A 163 -19.19 28.06 20.32
N SER A 164 -19.21 26.89 19.69
CA SER A 164 -19.28 26.76 18.24
C SER A 164 -20.74 26.67 17.78
N VAL A 165 -20.95 26.22 16.54
CA VAL A 165 -22.29 26.03 15.97
C VAL A 165 -23.20 25.24 16.91
N GLU A 166 -24.44 25.71 17.02
CA GLU A 166 -25.57 24.99 17.66
C GLU A 166 -25.38 24.66 19.15
N GLY A 167 -24.55 25.45 19.85
CA GLY A 167 -24.36 25.32 21.29
C GLY A 167 -23.32 24.28 21.70
N PHE A 168 -22.66 23.60 20.76
CA PHE A 168 -21.51 22.74 21.07
C PHE A 168 -20.41 23.58 21.71
N SER A 169 -19.87 23.12 22.84
CA SER A 169 -18.84 23.84 23.59
C SER A 169 -17.84 22.87 24.18
N MET A 170 -16.59 22.98 23.72
CA MET A 170 -15.48 22.18 24.27
C MET A 170 -14.99 22.67 25.63
N ALA A 171 -15.55 23.76 26.15
CA ALA A 171 -15.28 24.25 27.50
C ALA A 171 -16.12 23.53 28.57
N CYS A 172 -17.38 23.17 28.24
CA CYS A 172 -18.33 22.60 29.18
C CYS A 172 -18.12 21.09 29.36
N THR A 173 -18.19 20.59 30.60
CA THR A 173 -18.13 19.15 30.93
C THR A 173 -19.18 18.32 30.18
N SER A 174 -20.33 18.93 29.84
CA SER A 174 -21.41 18.30 29.08
C SER A 174 -21.22 18.34 27.56
N GLY A 175 -20.26 19.13 27.07
CA GLY A 175 -20.12 19.47 25.66
C GLY A 175 -21.14 20.48 25.13
N PHE A 176 -21.98 21.08 25.98
CA PHE A 176 -23.08 21.94 25.57
C PHE A 176 -23.22 23.21 26.41
N ALA A 177 -23.42 24.34 25.72
CA ALA A 177 -23.76 25.62 26.31
C ALA A 177 -25.03 26.20 25.67
N SER A 178 -25.96 26.62 26.52
CA SER A 178 -27.25 27.20 26.12
C SER A 178 -27.20 28.73 26.22
N PRO A 179 -27.78 29.47 25.25
CA PRO A 179 -27.83 30.93 25.31
C PRO A 179 -28.75 31.41 26.44
N GLN A 180 -28.22 32.27 27.31
CA GLN A 180 -28.95 32.96 28.39
C GLN A 180 -28.72 34.47 28.31
N GLY A 181 -29.58 35.16 27.57
CA GLY A 181 -29.38 36.57 27.24
C GLY A 181 -28.18 36.74 26.31
N ASP A 182 -27.23 37.61 26.68
CA ASP A 182 -26.03 37.91 25.88
C ASP A 182 -24.84 36.97 26.18
N LYS A 183 -25.08 35.89 26.91
CA LYS A 183 -24.03 34.96 27.37
C LYS A 183 -24.43 33.52 27.07
N PHE A 184 -23.43 32.65 26.93
CA PHE A 184 -23.65 31.21 26.92
C PHE A 184 -23.33 30.63 28.30
N VAL A 185 -24.14 29.67 28.72
CA VAL A 185 -24.03 29.01 30.02
C VAL A 185 -24.03 27.51 29.80
N CYS A 186 -23.03 26.81 30.35
CA CYS A 186 -22.94 25.36 30.28
C CYS A 186 -24.24 24.73 30.81
N ALA A 187 -24.79 23.78 30.06
CA ALA A 187 -26.11 23.22 30.31
C ALA A 187 -26.13 21.70 30.10
N ASN A 188 -27.21 21.04 30.53
CA ASN A 188 -27.44 19.65 30.15
C ASN A 188 -27.53 19.55 28.63
N PRO A 189 -26.83 18.59 28.01
CA PRO A 189 -26.76 18.52 26.57
C PRO A 189 -28.06 17.95 26.01
N PRO A 190 -28.66 18.55 24.96
CA PRO A 190 -29.87 18.01 24.34
C PRO A 190 -29.57 16.67 23.66
N LEU A 191 -30.58 15.82 23.60
CA LEU A 191 -30.55 14.54 22.89
C LEU A 191 -31.43 14.63 21.64
N SER A 192 -31.08 13.90 20.60
CA SER A 192 -31.98 13.63 19.48
C SER A 192 -33.31 13.03 19.96
N ALA A 193 -34.42 13.40 19.31
CA ALA A 193 -35.76 12.92 19.69
C ALA A 193 -35.96 11.40 19.58
N SER A 194 -35.13 10.74 18.77
CA SER A 194 -35.06 9.29 18.64
C SER A 194 -33.68 8.79 19.07
N THR A 195 -33.64 7.65 19.75
CA THR A 195 -32.38 6.94 20.05
C THR A 195 -31.88 6.10 18.87
N ALA A 196 -32.72 5.89 17.86
CA ALA A 196 -32.32 5.28 16.59
C ALA A 196 -31.85 6.39 15.64
N LEU A 197 -30.53 6.50 15.48
CA LEU A 197 -29.83 7.38 14.54
C LEU A 197 -29.39 6.54 13.31
N PRO A 198 -29.32 7.14 12.10
CA PRO A 198 -29.67 8.52 11.76
C PRO A 198 -31.18 8.77 11.71
N ILE A 199 -31.61 10.03 11.82
CA ILE A 199 -33.01 10.44 11.66
C ILE A 199 -33.13 11.16 10.32
N GLU A 200 -33.89 10.58 9.38
CA GLU A 200 -34.22 11.25 8.11
C GLU A 200 -35.17 12.43 8.34
N CYS A 201 -34.97 13.49 7.57
CA CYS A 201 -35.78 14.70 7.61
C CYS A 201 -35.97 15.32 6.22
N GLU A 202 -36.98 16.18 6.09
CA GLU A 202 -37.20 16.96 4.87
C GLU A 202 -36.46 18.29 4.96
N LEU A 203 -35.83 18.75 3.87
CA LEU A 203 -35.18 20.06 3.85
C LEU A 203 -36.14 21.19 4.22
N GLY A 204 -35.64 22.16 4.98
CA GLY A 204 -36.44 23.25 5.52
C GLY A 204 -37.28 22.88 6.74
N THR A 205 -37.22 21.63 7.20
CA THR A 205 -37.76 21.23 8.51
C THR A 205 -36.71 21.35 9.62
N LEU A 206 -37.19 21.41 10.85
CA LEU A 206 -36.35 21.46 12.05
C LEU A 206 -36.31 20.10 12.73
N CYS A 207 -35.10 19.63 13.00
CA CYS A 207 -34.84 18.49 13.85
C CYS A 207 -34.90 18.95 15.30
N THR A 208 -35.85 18.46 16.08
CA THR A 208 -36.05 18.87 17.48
C THR A 208 -35.41 17.89 18.44
N SER A 209 -34.84 18.40 19.52
CA SER A 209 -34.36 17.58 20.63
C SER A 209 -35.50 16.84 21.34
N ALA A 210 -35.18 15.80 22.10
CA ALA A 210 -36.14 14.98 22.84
C ALA A 210 -36.97 15.76 23.87
N ASP A 211 -36.42 16.83 24.44
CA ASP A 211 -37.11 17.75 25.34
C ASP A 211 -37.93 18.83 24.61
N GLY A 212 -37.80 18.93 23.28
CA GLY A 212 -38.44 19.92 22.43
C GLY A 212 -37.94 21.36 22.62
N LEU A 213 -36.84 21.56 23.35
CA LEU A 213 -36.31 22.90 23.66
C LEU A 213 -35.31 23.42 22.63
N TYR A 214 -34.63 22.51 21.93
CA TYR A 214 -33.59 22.83 20.96
C TYR A 214 -33.95 22.27 19.60
N SER A 215 -33.47 22.93 18.56
CA SER A 215 -33.66 22.49 17.19
C SER A 215 -32.50 22.86 16.31
N GLN A 216 -32.18 21.97 15.38
CA GLN A 216 -31.20 22.17 14.32
C GLN A 216 -31.89 22.05 12.96
N GLU A 217 -31.32 22.66 11.93
CA GLU A 217 -31.88 22.55 10.58
C GLU A 217 -31.55 21.18 9.97
N CYS A 218 -32.49 20.62 9.22
CA CYS A 218 -32.24 19.42 8.43
C CYS A 218 -31.11 19.69 7.40
N ALA A 219 -30.11 18.82 7.34
CA ALA A 219 -28.96 18.96 6.44
C ALA A 219 -28.91 17.82 5.41
N CYS A 220 -28.29 18.08 4.25
CA CYS A 220 -28.24 17.09 3.18
C CYS A 220 -27.18 16.02 3.40
N GLY A 221 -27.54 14.77 3.15
CA GLY A 221 -26.55 13.70 2.98
C GLY A 221 -25.98 13.67 1.57
N PHE A 222 -24.79 13.10 1.42
CA PHE A 222 -24.17 12.85 0.13
C PHE A 222 -24.47 11.42 -0.35
N ASN A 223 -25.74 11.15 -0.63
CA ASN A 223 -26.21 9.84 -1.08
C ASN A 223 -26.92 9.89 -2.44
N SER A 224 -27.18 8.71 -2.99
CA SER A 224 -27.82 8.57 -4.30
C SER A 224 -29.30 8.97 -4.32
N ASN A 225 -29.96 8.98 -3.17
CA ASN A 225 -31.38 9.30 -3.05
C ASN A 225 -31.64 10.80 -2.85
N GLY A 226 -30.63 11.57 -2.45
CA GLY A 226 -30.81 12.96 -2.02
C GLY A 226 -31.63 13.06 -0.74
N ASN A 227 -31.34 12.22 0.25
CA ASN A 227 -32.02 12.26 1.56
C ASN A 227 -31.39 13.32 2.47
N GLY A 228 -32.22 13.99 3.27
CA GLY A 228 -31.78 14.86 4.37
C GLY A 228 -31.75 14.10 5.70
N TYR A 229 -30.83 14.48 6.59
CA TYR A 229 -30.72 13.90 7.93
C TYR A 229 -30.56 14.99 8.99
N CYS A 230 -31.05 14.67 10.18
CA CYS A 230 -30.83 15.50 11.35
C CYS A 230 -29.35 15.46 11.77
N PRO A 231 -28.71 16.62 12.00
CA PRO A 231 -27.40 16.63 12.61
C PRO A 231 -27.46 16.15 14.06
N LEU A 232 -26.29 15.88 14.63
CA LEU A 232 -26.18 15.37 16.00
C LEU A 232 -26.43 16.50 17.01
N PHE A 233 -27.15 16.17 18.07
CA PHE A 233 -27.17 17.00 19.26
C PHE A 233 -25.98 16.67 20.17
N PRO A 234 -25.44 17.64 20.94
CA PRO A 234 -24.30 17.39 21.80
C PRO A 234 -24.46 16.27 22.84
N GLY A 235 -25.68 15.88 23.18
CA GLY A 235 -25.95 14.76 24.10
C GLY A 235 -25.93 13.39 23.43
N ASP A 236 -25.91 13.34 22.10
CA ASP A 236 -25.96 12.08 21.36
C ASP A 236 -24.71 11.21 21.59
N PRO A 237 -24.83 9.87 21.47
CA PRO A 237 -23.77 8.95 21.89
C PRO A 237 -22.41 9.19 21.22
N TYR A 238 -22.39 9.59 19.94
CA TYR A 238 -21.16 9.89 19.22
C TYR A 238 -20.40 11.07 19.86
N VAL A 239 -21.10 12.13 20.22
CA VAL A 239 -20.49 13.32 20.84
C VAL A 239 -19.99 13.00 22.24
N GLN A 240 -20.78 12.27 23.02
CA GLN A 240 -20.36 11.84 24.36
C GLN A 240 -19.16 10.90 24.32
N SER A 241 -19.06 10.04 23.30
CA SER A 241 -17.84 9.23 23.05
C SER A 241 -16.63 10.10 22.75
N ALA A 242 -16.77 11.13 21.88
CA ALA A 242 -15.67 12.05 21.59
C ALA A 242 -15.17 12.76 22.87
N ILE A 243 -16.08 13.23 23.72
CA ILE A 243 -15.72 13.85 25.01
C ILE A 243 -14.94 12.86 25.88
N GLN A 244 -15.42 11.63 26.00
CA GLN A 244 -14.76 10.59 26.79
C GLN A 244 -13.35 10.27 26.27
N ASP A 245 -13.21 10.04 24.97
CA ASP A 245 -11.94 9.66 24.35
C ASP A 245 -10.93 10.81 24.36
N SER A 246 -11.42 12.06 24.31
CA SER A 246 -10.57 13.24 24.34
C SER A 246 -9.67 13.31 25.57
N VAL A 247 -10.10 12.77 26.73
CA VAL A 247 -9.29 12.77 27.95
C VAL A 247 -7.96 12.06 27.74
N ALA A 248 -7.98 10.92 27.03
CA ALA A 248 -6.77 10.18 26.70
C ALA A 248 -5.92 10.94 25.66
N VAL A 249 -6.54 11.46 24.60
CA VAL A 249 -5.86 12.22 23.54
C VAL A 249 -5.16 13.47 24.10
N LEU A 250 -5.84 14.25 24.94
CA LEU A 250 -5.31 15.46 25.55
C LEU A 250 -4.18 15.19 26.56
N SER A 251 -4.11 13.98 27.12
CA SER A 251 -3.04 13.61 28.05
C SER A 251 -1.70 13.35 27.35
N ILE A 252 -1.72 13.08 26.04
CA ILE A 252 -0.54 12.70 25.27
C ILE A 252 -0.17 13.72 24.17
N ASN A 253 -1.06 14.65 23.83
CA ASN A 253 -0.86 15.59 22.71
C ASN A 253 0.18 16.70 22.95
N SER A 254 0.90 16.70 24.08
CA SER A 254 1.94 17.71 24.38
C SER A 254 3.09 17.76 23.36
N GLY A 255 3.30 16.67 22.60
CA GLY A 255 4.26 16.59 21.50
C GLY A 255 3.80 17.22 20.19
N CYS A 256 2.53 17.64 20.08
CA CYS A 256 1.99 18.24 18.87
C CYS A 256 2.24 19.74 18.79
N ASN A 257 2.27 20.29 17.57
CA ASN A 257 2.08 21.71 17.38
C ASN A 257 0.68 22.12 17.86
N THR A 258 0.56 23.35 18.36
CA THR A 258 -0.72 23.92 18.80
C THR A 258 -1.81 23.88 17.71
N HIS A 259 -1.44 24.05 16.43
CA HIS A 259 -2.35 24.00 15.27
C HIS A 259 -2.58 22.57 14.74
N SER A 260 -1.69 21.62 15.05
CA SER A 260 -1.83 20.20 14.64
C SER A 260 -2.25 19.28 15.79
N ARG A 261 -2.64 19.83 16.96
CA ARG A 261 -2.97 19.07 18.19
C ARG A 261 -4.13 18.08 18.06
N PHE A 262 -4.94 18.22 17.01
CA PHE A 262 -6.03 17.30 16.66
C PHE A 262 -5.92 16.81 15.21
N SER A 263 -4.72 16.79 14.64
CA SER A 263 -4.43 16.27 13.31
C SER A 263 -3.74 14.92 13.39
N PHE A 264 -4.10 13.99 12.50
CA PHE A 264 -3.40 12.70 12.40
C PHE A 264 -1.91 12.88 12.14
N ASN A 265 -1.49 13.96 11.48
CA ASN A 265 -0.08 14.24 11.21
C ASN A 265 0.78 14.30 12.48
N CYS A 266 0.22 14.76 13.61
CA CYS A 266 0.91 14.70 14.89
C CYS A 266 0.95 13.26 15.44
N PHE A 267 -0.19 12.57 15.42
CA PHE A 267 -0.34 11.26 16.02
C PHE A 267 0.32 10.13 15.21
N ALA A 268 0.66 10.36 13.94
CA ALA A 268 1.36 9.41 13.07
C ALA A 268 2.64 8.82 13.69
N ASN A 269 3.31 9.55 14.58
CA ASN A 269 4.53 9.10 15.27
C ASN A 269 4.29 8.43 16.64
N PHE A 270 3.03 8.33 17.08
CA PHE A 270 2.68 7.78 18.38
C PHE A 270 2.55 6.25 18.31
N PRO A 271 2.57 5.53 19.45
CA PRO A 271 2.22 4.11 19.49
C PRO A 271 0.85 3.83 18.86
N ILE A 272 0.69 2.66 18.23
CA ILE A 272 -0.54 2.25 17.52
C ILE A 272 -1.81 2.38 18.41
N GLU A 273 -1.71 2.08 19.70
CA GLU A 273 -2.87 2.20 20.63
C GLU A 273 -3.29 3.66 20.87
N ASP A 274 -2.34 4.59 20.87
CA ASP A 274 -2.61 6.02 20.96
C ASP A 274 -3.20 6.55 19.66
N GLN A 275 -2.73 6.04 18.51
CA GLN A 275 -3.30 6.35 17.19
C GLN A 275 -4.76 5.89 17.08
N LYS A 276 -5.09 4.67 17.52
CA LYS A 276 -6.49 4.19 17.57
C LYS A 276 -7.38 5.08 18.42
N THR A 277 -6.88 5.45 19.60
CA THR A 277 -7.61 6.33 20.52
C THR A 277 -7.87 7.69 19.87
N PHE A 278 -6.84 8.26 19.21
CA PHE A 278 -6.98 9.50 18.45
C PHE A 278 -7.95 9.37 17.28
N LEU A 279 -7.86 8.32 16.47
CA LEU A 279 -8.75 8.10 15.31
C LEU A 279 -10.21 7.98 15.76
N ASN A 280 -10.50 7.25 16.84
CA ASN A 280 -11.87 7.16 17.36
C ASN A 280 -12.40 8.51 17.85
N PHE A 281 -11.57 9.27 18.57
CA PHE A 281 -11.87 10.64 18.98
C PHE A 281 -12.13 11.56 17.78
N ALA A 282 -11.21 11.58 16.81
CA ALA A 282 -11.26 12.46 15.64
C ALA A 282 -12.47 12.15 14.74
N LEU A 283 -12.78 10.86 14.52
CA LEU A 283 -13.97 10.43 13.80
C LEU A 283 -15.26 10.98 14.43
N ASN A 284 -15.44 10.76 15.72
CA ASN A 284 -16.63 11.21 16.43
C ASN A 284 -16.72 12.74 16.54
N LEU A 285 -15.57 13.42 16.71
CA LEU A 285 -15.52 14.87 16.74
C LEU A 285 -15.89 15.48 15.37
N THR A 286 -15.41 14.91 14.26
CA THR A 286 -15.69 15.39 12.89
C THR A 286 -17.19 15.34 12.58
N LEU A 287 -17.89 14.29 13.05
CA LEU A 287 -19.34 14.14 12.86
C LEU A 287 -20.15 15.32 13.40
N ILE A 288 -19.72 15.92 14.52
CA ILE A 288 -20.42 17.04 15.17
C ILE A 288 -19.80 18.40 14.83
N ARG A 289 -18.47 18.53 14.92
CA ARG A 289 -17.77 19.81 14.78
C ARG A 289 -17.81 20.32 13.34
N ASP A 290 -17.61 19.42 12.40
CA ASP A 290 -17.51 19.74 10.98
C ASP A 290 -18.83 19.45 10.24
N GLY A 291 -19.84 18.94 10.96
CA GLY A 291 -21.17 18.67 10.42
C GLY A 291 -21.23 17.45 9.49
N TYR A 292 -20.28 16.52 9.59
CA TYR A 292 -20.20 15.37 8.69
C TYR A 292 -21.30 14.33 8.92
N PHE A 293 -22.00 14.37 10.07
CA PHE A 293 -22.96 13.30 10.39
C PHE A 293 -24.03 13.09 9.33
N PRO A 294 -24.75 14.12 8.83
CA PRO A 294 -25.66 13.97 7.70
C PRO A 294 -24.93 13.54 6.41
N GLU A 295 -23.75 14.12 6.15
CA GLU A 295 -23.01 13.96 4.89
C GLU A 295 -22.56 12.52 4.64
N VAL A 296 -22.18 11.77 5.68
CA VAL A 296 -21.61 10.41 5.56
C VAL A 296 -22.64 9.28 5.48
N GLN A 297 -23.94 9.60 5.62
CA GLN A 297 -24.99 8.59 5.58
C GLN A 297 -25.17 8.02 4.18
N GLU A 298 -25.17 6.69 4.08
CA GLU A 298 -25.43 5.95 2.84
C GLU A 298 -24.57 6.40 1.64
N ASN A 299 -23.31 6.80 1.90
CA ASN A 299 -22.39 7.22 0.85
C ASN A 299 -22.08 6.07 -0.13
N PRO A 300 -22.30 6.25 -1.45
CA PRO A 300 -21.75 5.34 -2.44
C PRO A 300 -20.21 5.51 -2.51
N TYR A 301 -19.48 4.49 -3.01
CA TYR A 301 -18.01 4.45 -2.94
C TYR A 301 -17.34 5.72 -3.50
N CYS A 302 -17.79 6.22 -4.65
CA CYS A 302 -17.25 7.42 -5.27
C CYS A 302 -17.44 8.70 -4.42
N VAL A 303 -18.50 8.78 -3.60
CA VAL A 303 -18.67 9.89 -2.65
C VAL A 303 -17.65 9.79 -1.53
N LYS A 304 -17.40 8.57 -1.04
CA LYS A 304 -16.39 8.31 -0.01
C LYS A 304 -15.03 8.79 -0.46
N GLU A 305 -14.66 8.58 -1.72
CA GLU A 305 -13.35 8.97 -2.25
C GLU A 305 -13.24 10.46 -2.62
N ILE A 306 -14.35 11.10 -3.00
CA ILE A 306 -14.33 12.50 -3.46
C ILE A 306 -14.70 13.49 -2.36
N PHE A 307 -15.87 13.34 -1.73
CA PHE A 307 -16.42 14.38 -0.83
C PHE A 307 -16.13 14.11 0.65
N THR A 308 -16.18 12.85 1.07
CA THR A 308 -16.09 12.45 2.48
C THR A 308 -14.84 11.63 2.78
N ASN A 309 -13.80 11.76 1.95
CA ASN A 309 -12.57 10.98 2.04
C ASN A 309 -11.91 11.10 3.40
N PHE A 310 -11.81 12.31 3.95
CA PHE A 310 -11.22 12.54 5.26
C PHE A 310 -11.85 11.66 6.35
N TYR A 311 -13.18 11.55 6.37
CA TYR A 311 -13.89 10.70 7.34
C TYR A 311 -13.68 9.21 7.05
N TRP A 312 -13.89 8.77 5.82
CA TRP A 312 -13.83 7.35 5.47
C TRP A 312 -12.41 6.79 5.56
N ASN A 313 -11.40 7.59 5.28
CA ASN A 313 -9.98 7.25 5.45
C ASN A 313 -9.68 6.95 6.92
N MET A 314 -10.04 7.86 7.84
CA MET A 314 -9.89 7.60 9.27
C MET A 314 -10.70 6.37 9.74
N TYR A 315 -11.92 6.20 9.22
CA TYR A 315 -12.79 5.07 9.58
C TYR A 315 -12.17 3.74 9.16
N ASN A 316 -11.76 3.65 7.90
CA ASN A 316 -11.12 2.47 7.30
C ASN A 316 -9.80 2.17 8.02
N THR A 317 -8.95 3.17 8.22
CA THR A 317 -7.70 3.00 8.96
C THR A 317 -7.95 2.50 10.37
N LEU A 318 -8.91 3.04 11.12
CA LEU A 318 -9.24 2.54 12.45
C LEU A 318 -9.63 1.05 12.43
N GLN A 319 -10.27 0.55 11.36
CA GLN A 319 -10.60 -0.87 11.23
C GLN A 319 -9.36 -1.75 11.01
N VAL A 320 -8.29 -1.22 10.40
CA VAL A 320 -7.15 -2.02 9.93
C VAL A 320 -5.80 -1.70 10.56
N ILE A 321 -5.67 -0.62 11.33
CA ILE A 321 -4.41 -0.13 11.94
C ILE A 321 -3.73 -1.13 12.88
N SER A 322 -4.45 -2.18 13.30
CA SER A 322 -3.87 -3.29 14.09
C SER A 322 -3.15 -4.34 13.25
N TYR A 323 -3.27 -4.27 11.93
CA TYR A 323 -2.78 -5.29 11.01
C TYR A 323 -1.59 -4.76 10.21
N PRO A 324 -0.65 -5.65 9.82
CA PRO A 324 0.42 -5.28 8.91
C PRO A 324 -0.17 -4.76 7.59
N GLN A 325 0.16 -3.52 7.25
CA GLN A 325 -0.15 -2.96 5.95
C GLN A 325 0.99 -3.27 4.97
N CYS A 326 0.65 -3.46 3.70
CA CYS A 326 1.66 -3.65 2.68
C CYS A 326 2.32 -2.33 2.28
N PRO A 327 3.61 -2.37 1.90
CA PRO A 327 4.25 -1.19 1.34
C PRO A 327 3.67 -0.83 -0.03
N ARG A 328 3.76 0.45 -0.37
CA ARG A 328 3.32 1.01 -1.66
C ARG A 328 4.51 1.33 -2.55
N TYR A 329 4.38 1.15 -3.86
CA TYR A 329 5.47 1.31 -4.83
C TYR A 329 5.04 2.22 -5.98
N PHE A 330 5.48 3.49 -5.98
CA PHE A 330 5.09 4.49 -6.96
C PHE A 330 6.17 4.75 -7.99
N CYS A 331 5.78 4.95 -9.25
CA CYS A 331 6.71 5.49 -10.23
C CYS A 331 6.89 7.00 -10.04
N SER A 332 8.14 7.43 -9.83
CA SER A 332 8.44 8.86 -9.75
C SER A 332 8.79 9.41 -11.13
N ASN A 333 8.15 10.52 -11.50
CA ASN A 333 8.47 11.26 -12.73
C ASN A 333 9.49 12.41 -12.51
N SER A 334 9.84 12.70 -11.25
CA SER A 334 10.87 13.69 -10.91
C SER A 334 11.79 13.13 -9.82
N THR A 335 13.09 13.31 -10.02
CA THR A 335 14.14 12.96 -9.06
C THR A 335 14.93 14.19 -8.61
N ASP A 336 14.34 15.39 -8.76
CA ASP A 336 15.05 16.67 -8.53
C ASP A 336 15.55 16.82 -7.08
N GLU A 337 14.86 16.19 -6.13
CA GLU A 337 15.18 16.18 -4.70
C GLU A 337 15.88 14.90 -4.24
N TRP A 338 16.23 14.01 -5.17
CA TRP A 338 16.86 12.73 -4.85
C TRP A 338 18.39 12.87 -4.83
N ASP A 339 19.05 11.94 -4.13
CA ASP A 339 20.49 11.82 -4.23
C ASP A 339 20.91 11.47 -5.66
N GLN A 340 22.14 11.86 -6.04
CA GLN A 340 22.66 11.56 -7.38
C GLN A 340 22.61 10.05 -7.68
N LEU A 341 22.05 9.69 -8.83
CA LEU A 341 21.84 8.30 -9.29
C LEU A 341 20.90 7.48 -8.39
N GLN A 342 20.10 8.09 -7.52
CA GLN A 342 19.10 7.37 -6.76
C GLN A 342 18.02 6.80 -7.69
N CYS A 343 17.65 5.54 -7.47
CA CYS A 343 16.64 4.80 -8.23
C CYS A 343 15.49 4.28 -7.36
N ILE A 344 15.72 4.14 -6.06
CA ILE A 344 14.65 3.91 -5.08
C ILE A 344 14.79 4.96 -3.98
N GLN A 345 13.70 5.65 -3.69
CA GLN A 345 13.57 6.49 -2.51
C GLN A 345 12.50 5.92 -1.58
N TYR A 346 12.96 5.40 -0.46
CA TYR A 346 12.13 4.90 0.63
C TYR A 346 11.71 6.05 1.54
N ARG A 347 10.43 6.09 1.87
CA ARG A 347 9.82 7.06 2.77
C ARG A 347 8.79 6.40 3.68
N LYS A 348 8.47 7.06 4.79
CA LYS A 348 7.31 6.73 5.62
C LYS A 348 6.30 7.84 5.46
N ASP A 349 5.31 7.60 4.62
CA ASP A 349 4.35 8.63 4.26
C ASP A 349 3.02 8.39 4.96
N ILE A 350 2.33 9.49 5.21
CA ILE A 350 0.95 9.44 5.72
C ILE A 350 0.04 9.30 4.51
N TYR A 351 -0.66 8.18 4.44
CA TYR A 351 -1.68 7.93 3.42
C TYR A 351 -2.99 7.58 4.12
N GLU A 352 -4.08 8.27 3.79
CA GLU A 352 -5.41 8.00 4.34
C GLU A 352 -5.47 7.88 5.88
N SER A 353 -4.70 8.73 6.57
CA SER A 353 -4.57 8.67 8.04
C SER A 353 -3.96 7.38 8.59
N ASP A 354 -3.06 6.74 7.83
CA ASP A 354 -2.15 5.67 8.26
C ASP A 354 -0.70 6.02 7.87
N VAL A 355 0.29 5.38 8.50
CA VAL A 355 1.71 5.53 8.17
C VAL A 355 2.21 4.31 7.41
N LEU A 356 2.44 4.49 6.11
CA LEU A 356 2.85 3.40 5.21
C LEU A 356 4.30 3.54 4.77
N ASN A 357 4.95 2.39 4.62
CA ASN A 357 6.22 2.31 3.91
C ASN A 357 5.97 2.54 2.42
N THR A 358 6.60 3.56 1.87
CA THR A 358 6.41 3.98 0.48
C THR A 358 7.74 3.97 -0.25
N TYR A 359 7.77 3.35 -1.42
CA TYR A 359 8.93 3.27 -2.30
C TYR A 359 8.63 4.04 -3.58
N TYR A 360 9.26 5.19 -3.74
CA TYR A 360 9.26 5.89 -5.02
C TYR A 360 10.38 5.30 -5.87
N VAL A 361 10.04 4.87 -7.08
CA VAL A 361 10.91 4.11 -7.96
C VAL A 361 11.11 4.89 -9.25
N HIS A 362 12.37 5.09 -9.61
CA HIS A 362 12.76 5.66 -10.90
C HIS A 362 13.82 4.73 -11.51
N PRO A 363 13.55 4.13 -12.68
CA PRO A 363 14.53 3.27 -13.35
C PRO A 363 15.82 4.02 -13.67
N CYS A 364 16.91 3.28 -13.89
CA CYS A 364 18.19 3.89 -14.22
C CYS A 364 18.23 4.32 -15.69
N ASP A 365 18.35 5.63 -15.96
CA ASP A 365 18.35 6.21 -17.32
C ASP A 365 19.46 5.69 -18.26
N ASN A 366 20.55 5.17 -17.69
CA ASN A 366 21.72 4.71 -18.45
C ASN A 366 21.62 3.20 -18.71
N SER A 367 21.74 2.80 -19.99
CA SER A 367 21.58 1.43 -20.52
C SER A 367 22.60 0.37 -20.03
N GLY A 368 23.25 0.60 -18.91
CA GLY A 368 24.21 -0.33 -18.30
C GLY A 368 24.27 -0.25 -16.78
N LEU A 369 23.39 0.52 -16.13
CA LEU A 369 23.25 0.53 -14.67
C LEU A 369 21.99 -0.23 -14.28
N THR A 370 22.02 -0.85 -13.10
CA THR A 370 20.88 -1.53 -12.50
C THR A 370 20.62 -0.95 -11.12
N CYS A 371 19.36 -0.97 -10.69
CA CYS A 371 18.99 -0.56 -9.35
C CYS A 371 19.03 -1.77 -8.40
N PRO A 372 19.92 -1.81 -7.39
CA PRO A 372 19.94 -2.92 -6.44
C PRO A 372 18.72 -2.82 -5.50
N SER A 373 17.71 -3.65 -5.76
CA SER A 373 16.42 -3.64 -5.05
C SER A 373 16.34 -4.63 -3.87
N SER A 374 17.48 -5.21 -3.47
CA SER A 374 17.53 -6.27 -2.45
C SER A 374 17.33 -5.79 -1.00
N SER A 375 17.22 -4.47 -0.79
CA SER A 375 16.95 -3.87 0.51
C SER A 375 15.80 -2.90 0.41
N PHE A 376 14.81 -3.05 1.28
CA PHE A 376 13.70 -2.14 1.58
C PHE A 376 14.18 -0.75 2.09
N GLN A 377 15.09 -0.11 1.36
CA GLN A 377 15.81 1.12 1.71
C GLN A 377 16.07 1.95 0.43
N ASN A 378 16.61 3.15 0.61
CA ASN A 378 17.10 3.95 -0.51
C ASN A 378 18.15 3.17 -1.31
N SER A 379 18.09 3.27 -2.62
CA SER A 379 19.02 2.59 -3.52
C SER A 379 19.48 3.50 -4.64
N THR A 380 20.71 3.29 -5.11
CA THR A 380 21.33 4.06 -6.18
C THR A 380 21.74 3.14 -7.32
N CYS A 381 21.59 3.62 -8.55
CA CYS A 381 22.02 2.93 -9.75
C CYS A 381 23.51 2.57 -9.65
N ALA A 382 23.79 1.29 -9.79
CA ALA A 382 25.13 0.74 -9.78
C ALA A 382 25.37 -0.08 -11.04
N GLU A 383 26.64 -0.26 -11.41
CA GLU A 383 26.96 -1.24 -12.45
C GLU A 383 26.45 -2.62 -12.01
N PRO A 384 25.85 -3.40 -12.93
CA PRO A 384 25.45 -4.76 -12.62
C PRO A 384 26.67 -5.54 -12.14
N PRO A 385 26.50 -6.47 -11.19
CA PRO A 385 27.59 -7.31 -10.75
C PRO A 385 28.25 -7.99 -11.97
N PRO A 386 29.58 -8.08 -12.00
CA PRO A 386 30.28 -8.67 -13.14
C PRO A 386 29.75 -10.08 -13.40
N LYS A 387 29.63 -10.43 -14.68
CA LYS A 387 29.27 -11.78 -15.10
C LYS A 387 30.33 -12.74 -14.56
N ASN A 388 29.94 -13.55 -13.57
CA ASN A 388 30.79 -14.60 -13.03
C ASN A 388 30.27 -15.94 -13.57
N LEU A 389 30.53 -16.20 -14.85
CA LEU A 389 30.08 -17.42 -15.50
C LEU A 389 30.88 -18.63 -15.03
N HIS A 390 30.17 -19.74 -14.81
CA HIS A 390 30.73 -21.00 -14.34
C HIS A 390 31.21 -21.86 -15.51
N PRO A 391 32.10 -22.84 -15.28
CA PRO A 391 32.51 -23.79 -16.30
C PRO A 391 31.32 -24.40 -17.06
N GLY A 392 31.42 -24.51 -18.39
CA GLY A 392 30.33 -24.97 -19.25
C GLY A 392 29.36 -23.88 -19.70
N ASP A 393 29.27 -22.76 -18.99
CA ASP A 393 28.42 -21.63 -19.39
C ASP A 393 28.94 -20.97 -20.68
N TYR A 394 28.00 -20.43 -21.47
CA TYR A 394 28.30 -19.67 -22.68
C TYR A 394 29.00 -18.35 -22.36
N CYS A 395 30.19 -18.15 -22.91
CA CYS A 395 30.96 -16.91 -22.76
C CYS A 395 31.31 -16.29 -24.12
N LYS A 396 31.52 -14.97 -24.13
CA LYS A 396 32.01 -14.24 -25.31
C LYS A 396 33.50 -13.95 -25.20
N GLU A 397 33.98 -13.69 -23.99
CA GLU A 397 35.37 -13.38 -23.70
C GLU A 397 35.85 -13.97 -22.38
N ASN A 398 37.17 -14.00 -22.19
CA ASN A 398 37.81 -14.58 -21.01
C ASN A 398 37.36 -13.92 -19.69
N SER A 399 37.05 -12.62 -19.72
CA SER A 399 36.57 -11.83 -18.58
C SER A 399 35.19 -12.24 -18.09
N ASP A 400 34.38 -12.89 -18.93
CA ASP A 400 33.06 -13.39 -18.52
C ASP A 400 33.19 -14.61 -17.59
N CYS A 401 34.29 -15.35 -17.70
CA CYS A 401 34.48 -16.63 -17.02
C CYS A 401 35.19 -16.46 -15.69
N GLN A 402 34.68 -17.10 -14.64
CA GLN A 402 35.35 -17.11 -13.34
C GLN A 402 36.75 -17.75 -13.41
N SER A 403 36.97 -18.70 -14.33
CA SER A 403 38.28 -19.30 -14.58
C SER A 403 39.25 -18.38 -15.34
N GLY A 404 38.75 -17.27 -15.89
CA GLY A 404 39.50 -16.39 -16.78
C GLY A 404 39.76 -16.97 -18.17
N VAL A 405 39.10 -18.09 -18.52
CA VAL A 405 39.32 -18.78 -19.81
C VAL A 405 37.99 -19.11 -20.47
N CYS A 406 37.72 -18.39 -21.56
CA CYS A 406 36.66 -18.66 -22.51
C CYS A 406 37.25 -19.32 -23.75
N GLN A 407 36.89 -20.58 -24.01
CA GLN A 407 37.35 -21.33 -25.16
C GLN A 407 36.16 -21.91 -25.92
N GLN A 408 36.11 -21.67 -27.23
CA GLN A 408 35.00 -22.10 -28.11
C GLN A 408 33.62 -21.59 -27.65
N ASN A 409 33.57 -20.44 -26.99
CA ASN A 409 32.39 -19.86 -26.33
C ASN A 409 31.93 -20.59 -25.06
N PHE A 410 32.85 -21.29 -24.37
CA PHE A 410 32.58 -21.94 -23.08
C PHE A 410 33.60 -21.54 -22.03
N CYS A 411 33.13 -21.31 -20.81
CA CYS A 411 34.04 -21.20 -19.68
C CYS A 411 34.67 -22.56 -19.39
N LEU A 412 36.00 -22.60 -19.36
CA LEU A 412 36.71 -23.84 -19.02
C LEU A 412 36.78 -24.01 -17.51
N GLY A 413 36.56 -25.23 -17.06
CA GLY A 413 36.78 -25.64 -15.67
C GLY A 413 37.98 -26.56 -15.53
N LYS A 414 38.18 -27.03 -14.30
CA LYS A 414 39.24 -27.97 -13.93
C LYS A 414 38.85 -29.41 -14.28
N ARG A 415 39.82 -30.24 -14.69
CA ARG A 415 39.61 -31.64 -15.12
C ARG A 415 39.56 -32.59 -13.93
N ASN A 416 39.13 -33.83 -14.16
CA ASN A 416 39.22 -34.90 -13.17
C ASN A 416 40.63 -35.01 -12.56
N GLY A 417 40.71 -35.01 -11.24
CA GLY A 417 41.97 -35.07 -10.48
C GLY A 417 42.69 -33.73 -10.33
N ASP A 418 42.21 -32.63 -10.92
CA ASP A 418 42.76 -31.30 -10.68
C ASP A 418 42.28 -30.75 -9.32
N PHE A 419 43.11 -29.88 -8.72
CA PHE A 419 42.80 -29.24 -7.44
C PHE A 419 41.66 -28.22 -7.56
N CYS A 420 40.57 -28.43 -6.82
CA CYS A 420 39.42 -27.52 -6.78
C CYS A 420 39.22 -26.93 -5.38
N GLU A 421 38.77 -25.67 -5.33
CA GLU A 421 38.49 -24.95 -4.08
C GLU A 421 36.99 -24.75 -3.90
N TYR A 422 36.27 -24.44 -4.99
CA TYR A 422 34.84 -24.18 -4.98
C TYR A 422 34.06 -25.26 -5.74
N ILE A 423 32.79 -25.44 -5.35
CA ILE A 423 31.87 -26.46 -5.91
C ILE A 423 31.68 -26.33 -7.42
N HIS A 424 31.85 -25.13 -7.94
CA HIS A 424 31.69 -24.75 -9.35
C HIS A 424 33.02 -24.65 -10.13
N ASP A 425 34.17 -25.08 -9.58
CA ASP A 425 35.47 -24.98 -10.28
C ASP A 425 35.63 -26.00 -11.42
N CYS A 426 34.94 -27.14 -11.31
CA CYS A 426 35.16 -28.29 -12.17
C CYS A 426 34.39 -28.17 -13.49
N MET A 427 34.95 -28.73 -14.57
CA MET A 427 34.26 -28.74 -15.87
C MET A 427 33.03 -29.66 -15.84
N PRO A 428 32.06 -29.48 -16.76
CA PRO A 428 30.91 -30.35 -16.92
C PRO A 428 31.29 -31.84 -16.91
N GLY A 429 30.51 -32.66 -16.20
CA GLY A 429 30.81 -34.08 -15.95
C GLY A 429 31.62 -34.36 -14.68
N TYR A 430 32.07 -33.33 -13.95
CA TYR A 430 32.76 -33.47 -12.67
C TYR A 430 32.20 -32.52 -11.60
N PHE A 431 32.30 -32.92 -10.32
CA PHE A 431 32.04 -32.07 -9.16
C PHE A 431 33.32 -31.86 -8.35
N CYS A 432 33.39 -30.76 -7.58
CA CYS A 432 34.48 -30.57 -6.63
C CYS A 432 34.20 -31.33 -5.34
N ASN A 433 35.00 -32.35 -5.03
CA ASN A 433 35.00 -32.96 -3.71
C ASN A 433 35.74 -32.03 -2.76
N THR A 434 35.00 -31.21 -2.01
CA THR A 434 35.55 -30.20 -1.11
C THR A 434 36.33 -30.80 0.08
N THR A 435 36.15 -32.08 0.38
CA THR A 435 36.95 -32.79 1.41
C THR A 435 38.33 -33.16 0.90
N LEU A 436 38.41 -33.62 -0.36
CA LEU A 436 39.68 -33.99 -0.99
C LEU A 436 40.33 -32.81 -1.74
N MET A 437 39.57 -31.74 -1.98
CA MET A 437 39.90 -30.60 -2.83
C MET A 437 40.30 -31.03 -4.26
N LEU A 438 39.58 -32.00 -4.82
CA LEU A 438 39.84 -32.52 -6.18
C LEU A 438 38.54 -32.66 -6.97
N CYS A 439 38.59 -32.37 -8.26
CA CYS A 439 37.49 -32.66 -9.17
C CYS A 439 37.34 -34.18 -9.35
N GLN A 440 36.11 -34.68 -9.25
CA GLN A 440 35.76 -36.11 -9.39
C GLN A 440 34.56 -36.29 -10.32
N ASP A 441 34.43 -37.48 -10.90
CA ASP A 441 33.25 -37.85 -11.73
C ASP A 441 31.95 -37.64 -10.94
N LEU A 442 30.92 -37.12 -11.62
CA LEU A 442 29.58 -37.01 -11.02
C LEU A 442 29.05 -38.38 -10.57
N GLN A 443 28.38 -38.37 -9.43
CA GLN A 443 27.72 -39.55 -8.88
C GLN A 443 26.55 -39.95 -9.77
N VAL A 444 26.48 -41.23 -10.12
CA VAL A 444 25.38 -41.82 -10.90
C VAL A 444 24.25 -42.29 -9.99
N GLU A 445 23.14 -42.69 -10.57
CA GLU A 445 21.94 -43.13 -9.86
C GLU A 445 22.24 -44.22 -8.81
N GLY A 446 21.69 -44.04 -7.61
CA GLY A 446 21.88 -44.92 -6.46
C GLY A 446 23.21 -44.77 -5.71
N GLN A 447 24.16 -43.96 -6.22
CA GLN A 447 25.40 -43.68 -5.49
C GLN A 447 25.18 -42.70 -4.35
N TYR A 448 26.07 -42.79 -3.35
CA TYR A 448 26.03 -41.91 -2.20
C TYR A 448 26.31 -40.46 -2.60
N CYS A 449 25.51 -39.54 -2.07
CA CYS A 449 25.72 -38.11 -2.19
C CYS A 449 25.49 -37.44 -0.85
N SER A 450 26.11 -36.27 -0.67
CA SER A 450 25.80 -35.35 0.42
C SER A 450 25.02 -34.13 -0.08
N LEU A 451 25.24 -33.73 -1.33
CA LEU A 451 24.69 -32.53 -1.94
C LEU A 451 24.32 -32.79 -3.41
N THR A 452 23.29 -32.14 -3.90
CA THR A 452 22.75 -32.30 -5.27
C THR A 452 23.79 -32.07 -6.37
N TYR A 453 24.73 -31.15 -6.17
CA TYR A 453 25.75 -30.87 -7.19
C TYR A 453 26.79 -31.99 -7.36
N GLU A 454 26.80 -32.99 -6.47
CA GLU A 454 27.63 -34.19 -6.60
C GLU A 454 27.03 -35.18 -7.60
N CYS A 455 25.71 -35.16 -7.78
CA CYS A 455 24.98 -36.04 -8.69
C CYS A 455 25.05 -35.56 -10.14
N ALA A 456 24.91 -36.48 -11.09
CA ALA A 456 24.76 -36.18 -12.51
C ALA A 456 23.66 -35.13 -12.78
N ASN A 457 23.73 -34.38 -13.88
CA ASN A 457 22.86 -33.21 -14.07
C ASN A 457 21.35 -33.52 -14.07
N TYR A 458 20.96 -34.74 -14.44
CA TYR A 458 19.59 -35.25 -14.41
C TYR A 458 19.17 -35.90 -13.09
N LEU A 459 20.02 -35.83 -12.07
CA LEU A 459 19.82 -36.43 -10.75
C LEU A 459 19.87 -35.39 -9.63
N ILE A 460 19.10 -35.64 -8.57
CA ILE A 460 19.07 -34.90 -7.32
C ILE A 460 19.54 -35.77 -6.16
N CYS A 461 20.13 -35.16 -5.13
CA CYS A 461 20.50 -35.89 -3.92
C CYS A 461 19.29 -35.96 -2.96
N ASP A 462 18.80 -37.17 -2.73
CA ASP A 462 17.68 -37.45 -1.82
C ASP A 462 18.05 -38.63 -0.91
N GLN A 463 17.86 -38.48 0.40
CA GLN A 463 18.17 -39.51 1.40
C GLN A 463 19.60 -40.06 1.26
N LYS A 464 20.53 -39.18 0.89
CA LYS A 464 21.95 -39.46 0.63
C LYS A 464 22.21 -40.40 -0.56
N ALA A 465 21.28 -40.49 -1.49
CA ALA A 465 21.45 -41.19 -2.76
C ALA A 465 21.08 -40.29 -3.93
N CYS A 466 21.78 -40.42 -5.05
CA CYS A 466 21.39 -39.75 -6.28
C CYS A 466 20.19 -40.46 -6.91
N ILE A 467 19.07 -39.76 -7.06
CA ILE A 467 17.84 -40.23 -7.72
C ILE A 467 17.46 -39.27 -8.84
N ALA A 468 16.57 -39.67 -9.75
CA ALA A 468 16.06 -38.76 -10.77
C ALA A 468 15.21 -37.65 -10.15
N TYR A 469 15.22 -36.46 -10.76
CA TYR A 469 14.26 -35.41 -10.40
C TYR A 469 12.84 -35.90 -10.64
N TYR A 470 11.90 -35.48 -9.78
CA TYR A 470 10.47 -35.75 -9.90
C TYR A 470 10.14 -37.24 -10.13
N SER A 471 10.90 -38.14 -9.50
CA SER A 471 10.78 -39.59 -9.73
C SER A 471 10.07 -40.35 -8.63
N LEU A 472 9.91 -39.76 -7.44
CA LEU A 472 9.28 -40.43 -6.31
C LEU A 472 7.75 -40.39 -6.43
N ASP A 473 7.12 -41.55 -6.34
CA ASP A 473 5.68 -41.71 -6.38
C ASP A 473 5.01 -41.18 -5.10
N ILE A 474 3.71 -40.89 -5.22
CA ILE A 474 2.90 -40.51 -4.05
C ILE A 474 3.01 -41.57 -2.97
N GLY A 475 3.40 -41.12 -1.78
CA GLY A 475 3.58 -41.94 -0.61
C GLY A 475 5.00 -42.42 -0.35
N GLU A 476 5.94 -42.17 -1.26
CA GLU A 476 7.37 -42.36 -1.00
C GLU A 476 7.91 -41.25 -0.08
N ILE A 477 9.02 -41.56 0.58
CA ILE A 477 9.66 -40.67 1.56
C ILE A 477 10.76 -39.89 0.85
N THR A 478 10.94 -38.62 1.22
CA THR A 478 11.97 -37.71 0.71
C THR A 478 12.52 -36.85 1.85
N ASP A 479 13.77 -36.42 1.76
CA ASP A 479 14.33 -35.33 2.57
C ASP A 479 14.52 -34.03 1.78
N ASN A 480 14.08 -34.02 0.52
CA ASN A 480 14.12 -32.90 -0.42
C ASN A 480 12.75 -32.21 -0.48
N ALA A 481 12.36 -31.51 0.57
CA ALA A 481 11.21 -30.63 0.53
C ALA A 481 11.45 -29.38 1.41
N ASP A 482 10.89 -28.25 0.98
CA ASP A 482 10.86 -27.05 1.81
C ASP A 482 9.70 -27.07 2.82
N PHE A 483 9.61 -26.03 3.65
CA PHE A 483 8.56 -25.92 4.66
C PHE A 483 7.15 -25.76 4.07
N ASN A 484 7.04 -25.28 2.83
CA ASN A 484 5.77 -25.11 2.13
C ASN A 484 5.36 -26.39 1.38
N GLY A 485 6.24 -27.38 1.31
CA GLY A 485 6.02 -28.68 0.72
C GLY A 485 6.51 -28.80 -0.71
N PHE A 486 7.15 -27.78 -1.28
CA PHE A 486 7.77 -27.89 -2.61
C PHE A 486 8.90 -28.92 -2.57
N SER A 487 8.85 -29.92 -3.44
CA SER A 487 9.81 -31.02 -3.51
C SER A 487 10.20 -31.30 -4.94
N GLN A 488 11.52 -31.32 -5.21
CA GLN A 488 12.04 -31.68 -6.53
C GLN A 488 12.30 -33.18 -6.69
N SER A 489 12.11 -33.98 -5.63
CA SER A 489 12.20 -35.45 -5.68
C SER A 489 10.84 -36.09 -6.01
N CYS A 490 9.73 -35.52 -5.55
CA CYS A 490 8.38 -36.07 -5.73
C CYS A 490 7.83 -35.78 -7.13
N ALA A 491 7.24 -36.76 -7.80
CA ALA A 491 6.66 -36.61 -9.14
C ALA A 491 5.57 -35.52 -9.24
N SER A 492 4.85 -35.27 -8.14
CA SER A 492 3.85 -34.19 -8.04
C SER A 492 4.44 -32.80 -7.82
N GLY A 493 5.73 -32.69 -7.51
CA GLY A 493 6.34 -31.46 -7.01
C GLY A 493 6.04 -31.15 -5.54
N PHE A 494 5.32 -32.04 -4.82
CA PHE A 494 4.79 -31.76 -3.49
C PHE A 494 5.01 -32.90 -2.48
N ALA A 495 5.42 -32.53 -1.27
CA ALA A 495 5.57 -33.44 -0.14
C ALA A 495 5.04 -32.82 1.15
N VAL A 496 4.48 -33.66 2.03
CA VAL A 496 3.97 -33.23 3.35
C VAL A 496 4.89 -33.69 4.47
N PRO A 497 5.00 -32.93 5.59
CA PRO A 497 5.82 -33.34 6.73
C PRO A 497 5.51 -34.76 7.21
N PHE A 498 6.58 -35.52 7.45
CA PHE A 498 6.55 -36.89 7.96
C PHE A 498 7.45 -37.02 9.21
N GLN A 499 7.69 -38.24 9.67
CA GLN A 499 8.43 -38.51 10.90
C GLN A 499 9.91 -38.14 10.78
N ASN A 500 10.49 -37.66 11.89
CA ASN A 500 11.93 -37.38 12.03
C ASN A 500 12.50 -36.34 11.04
N GLY A 501 11.69 -35.36 10.62
CA GLY A 501 12.12 -34.30 9.71
C GLY A 501 12.22 -34.74 8.24
N LEU A 502 11.72 -35.94 7.92
CA LEU A 502 11.49 -36.38 6.54
C LEU A 502 10.11 -35.91 6.07
N PHE A 503 9.88 -36.00 4.77
CA PHE A 503 8.61 -35.69 4.13
C PHE A 503 8.11 -36.90 3.35
N LYS A 504 6.83 -36.87 2.98
CA LYS A 504 6.19 -37.92 2.20
C LYS A 504 5.51 -37.29 0.98
N CYS A 505 5.82 -37.78 -0.22
CA CYS A 505 5.23 -37.29 -1.46
C CYS A 505 3.70 -37.42 -1.41
N ALA A 506 2.99 -36.39 -1.89
CA ALA A 506 1.55 -36.29 -1.79
C ALA A 506 0.94 -35.66 -3.05
N GLU A 507 -0.39 -35.76 -3.17
CA GLU A 507 -1.14 -35.01 -4.18
C GLU A 507 -0.95 -33.50 -3.93
N PRO A 508 -0.61 -32.71 -4.97
CA PRO A 508 -0.29 -31.32 -4.79
C PRO A 508 -1.57 -30.49 -4.59
N PRO A 509 -1.61 -29.55 -3.62
CA PRO A 509 -2.76 -28.67 -3.42
C PRO A 509 -2.94 -27.73 -4.61
N VAL A 510 -4.18 -27.28 -4.86
CA VAL A 510 -4.53 -26.37 -5.96
C VAL A 510 -5.32 -25.20 -5.39
N SER A 511 -5.06 -24.00 -5.89
CA SER A 511 -5.81 -22.78 -5.55
C SER A 511 -7.30 -22.92 -5.93
N ASN A 512 -8.17 -22.22 -5.20
CA ASN A 512 -9.61 -22.21 -5.54
C ASN A 512 -9.89 -21.30 -6.74
N GLU A 513 -9.45 -20.04 -6.66
CA GLU A 513 -9.49 -19.01 -7.71
C GLU A 513 -8.21 -18.14 -7.59
N TRP A 514 -7.72 -17.56 -8.68
CA TRP A 514 -6.53 -16.69 -8.70
C TRP A 514 -6.60 -15.68 -9.87
N PRO A 515 -6.22 -14.38 -9.68
CA PRO A 515 -5.69 -13.77 -8.46
C PRO A 515 -6.73 -13.65 -7.34
N ASP A 516 -6.32 -13.98 -6.11
CA ASP A 516 -7.16 -13.84 -4.91
C ASP A 516 -6.49 -12.83 -3.97
N GLN A 517 -7.13 -11.68 -3.79
CA GLN A 517 -6.68 -10.64 -2.86
C GLN A 517 -6.95 -11.07 -1.43
N CYS A 518 -6.03 -10.78 -0.52
CA CYS A 518 -6.12 -11.16 0.88
C CYS A 518 -5.59 -10.05 1.77
N ARG A 519 -5.89 -10.08 3.08
CA ARG A 519 -5.35 -9.13 4.07
C ARG A 519 -4.16 -9.72 4.83
N PRO A 520 -2.99 -9.06 4.85
CA PRO A 520 -1.80 -9.59 5.49
C PRO A 520 -1.99 -9.75 7.00
N GLY A 521 -1.54 -10.88 7.55
CA GLY A 521 -1.63 -11.19 8.98
C GLY A 521 -3.06 -11.45 9.51
N VAL A 522 -4.08 -11.33 8.65
CA VAL A 522 -5.48 -11.63 8.98
C VAL A 522 -5.97 -12.85 8.22
N ASP A 523 -5.86 -12.79 6.90
CA ASP A 523 -6.38 -13.83 6.03
C ASP A 523 -5.33 -14.92 5.82
N ILE A 524 -5.82 -16.16 5.72
CA ILE A 524 -5.03 -17.35 5.43
C ILE A 524 -5.54 -17.87 4.08
N CYS A 525 -4.62 -18.05 3.14
CA CYS A 525 -4.94 -18.54 1.81
C CYS A 525 -5.02 -20.05 1.86
N TYR A 526 -6.21 -20.60 1.61
CA TYR A 526 -6.44 -22.04 1.63
C TYR A 526 -6.50 -22.60 0.21
N ASP A 527 -6.01 -23.83 0.07
CA ASP A 527 -6.24 -24.60 -1.15
C ASP A 527 -7.74 -24.93 -1.31
N LYS A 528 -8.12 -25.44 -2.48
CA LYS A 528 -9.50 -25.82 -2.80
C LYS A 528 -10.11 -26.83 -1.82
N THR A 529 -9.30 -27.62 -1.13
CA THR A 529 -9.77 -28.59 -0.14
C THR A 529 -9.88 -28.03 1.28
N GLY A 530 -9.27 -26.86 1.55
CA GLY A 530 -9.18 -26.26 2.88
C GLY A 530 -8.17 -26.95 3.82
N ASN A 531 -7.34 -27.87 3.31
CA ASN A 531 -6.40 -28.66 4.11
C ASN A 531 -5.00 -28.06 4.14
N PHE A 532 -4.62 -27.31 3.11
CA PHE A 532 -3.33 -26.65 3.00
C PHE A 532 -3.52 -25.15 3.00
N SER A 533 -2.55 -24.46 3.58
CA SER A 533 -2.59 -23.02 3.58
C SER A 533 -1.23 -22.36 3.43
N LYS A 534 -1.24 -21.18 2.82
CA LYS A 534 -0.10 -20.27 2.71
C LYS A 534 -0.47 -18.91 3.32
N PRO A 535 0.48 -18.17 3.89
CA PRO A 535 0.21 -16.83 4.37
C PRO A 535 -0.05 -15.86 3.21
N CYS A 536 -0.96 -14.91 3.42
CA CYS A 536 -1.13 -13.77 2.53
C CYS A 536 0.18 -12.98 2.37
N THR A 537 0.54 -12.59 1.15
CA THR A 537 1.82 -11.95 0.84
C THR A 537 1.62 -10.62 0.12
N CYS A 538 2.34 -9.58 0.54
CA CYS A 538 2.31 -8.27 -0.10
C CYS A 538 2.91 -8.29 -1.50
N GLY A 539 2.20 -7.67 -2.45
CA GLY A 539 2.71 -7.44 -3.79
C GLY A 539 3.59 -6.19 -3.90
N PHE A 540 4.12 -5.95 -5.09
CA PHE A 540 4.79 -4.71 -5.44
C PHE A 540 3.83 -3.83 -6.26
N THR A 541 2.76 -3.38 -5.61
CA THR A 541 1.72 -2.55 -6.26
C THR A 541 1.75 -1.13 -5.75
N GLU A 542 1.20 -0.21 -6.55
CA GLU A 542 1.01 1.18 -6.15
C GLU A 542 0.09 1.28 -4.95
N ASP A 543 -0.94 0.44 -4.82
CA ASP A 543 -1.92 0.47 -3.72
C ASP A 543 -1.52 -0.29 -2.45
N GLY A 544 -0.40 -1.00 -2.45
CA GLY A 544 -0.05 -1.86 -1.32
C GLY A 544 -1.06 -3.00 -1.18
N GLU A 545 -1.36 -3.66 -2.29
CA GLU A 545 -2.22 -4.84 -2.31
C GLU A 545 -1.43 -6.09 -1.91
N SER A 546 -2.17 -7.11 -1.49
CA SER A 546 -1.62 -8.42 -1.18
C SER A 546 -2.45 -9.53 -1.79
N PHE A 547 -1.77 -10.61 -2.12
CA PHE A 547 -2.32 -11.72 -2.88
C PHE A 547 -1.97 -13.05 -2.23
N CYS A 548 -2.85 -14.02 -2.45
CA CYS A 548 -2.56 -15.39 -2.11
C CYS A 548 -1.46 -15.97 -3.01
N PRO A 549 -0.41 -16.61 -2.42
CA PRO A 549 0.58 -17.33 -3.20
C PRO A 549 -0.04 -18.55 -3.91
N LEU A 550 0.57 -18.96 -5.02
CA LEU A 550 0.18 -20.18 -5.72
C LEU A 550 0.52 -21.44 -4.92
N PHE A 551 -0.29 -22.47 -5.09
CA PHE A 551 -0.06 -23.81 -4.56
C PHE A 551 0.68 -24.68 -5.59
N GLU A 552 1.29 -25.75 -5.11
CA GLU A 552 2.20 -26.59 -5.90
C GLU A 552 1.50 -27.27 -7.08
N GLY A 553 0.19 -27.49 -7.00
CA GLY A 553 -0.63 -28.09 -8.05
C GLY A 553 -1.18 -27.08 -9.06
N ASP A 554 -0.92 -25.78 -8.88
CA ASP A 554 -1.31 -24.77 -9.85
C ASP A 554 -0.47 -24.89 -11.13
N SER A 555 -1.03 -24.44 -12.26
CA SER A 555 -0.43 -24.66 -13.57
C SER A 555 1.01 -24.15 -13.72
N PRO A 556 1.43 -23.00 -13.13
CA PRO A 556 2.80 -22.54 -13.32
C PRO A 556 3.82 -23.55 -12.80
N LEU A 557 3.65 -24.10 -11.59
CA LEU A 557 4.62 -25.09 -11.12
C LEU A 557 4.56 -26.38 -11.94
N GLN A 558 3.36 -26.87 -12.27
CA GLN A 558 3.20 -28.11 -13.03
C GLN A 558 3.82 -28.01 -14.43
N ASN A 559 3.68 -26.85 -15.10
CA ASN A 559 4.35 -26.56 -16.37
C ASN A 559 5.87 -26.48 -16.20
N ALA A 560 6.36 -25.82 -15.14
CA ALA A 560 7.79 -25.76 -14.84
C ALA A 560 8.39 -27.16 -14.64
N ILE A 561 7.69 -28.06 -13.94
CA ILE A 561 8.13 -29.46 -13.76
C ILE A 561 8.24 -30.18 -15.12
N ALA A 562 7.24 -30.04 -15.99
CA ALA A 562 7.24 -30.66 -17.31
C ALA A 562 8.41 -30.14 -18.18
N ASN A 563 8.64 -28.83 -18.19
CA ASN A 563 9.73 -28.22 -18.93
C ASN A 563 11.10 -28.60 -18.35
N GLN A 564 11.22 -28.63 -17.02
CA GLN A 564 12.45 -29.06 -16.36
C GLN A 564 12.81 -30.50 -16.72
N ASN A 565 11.84 -31.43 -16.72
CA ASN A 565 12.07 -32.81 -17.14
C ASN A 565 12.59 -32.90 -18.58
N THR A 566 12.07 -32.05 -19.48
CA THR A 566 12.56 -31.94 -20.86
C THR A 566 14.01 -31.44 -20.89
N LEU A 567 14.34 -30.39 -20.15
CA LEU A 567 15.70 -29.84 -20.09
C LEU A 567 16.72 -30.83 -19.52
N LEU A 568 16.31 -31.67 -18.57
CA LEU A 568 17.17 -32.66 -17.93
C LEU A 568 17.72 -33.73 -18.89
N GLU A 569 17.03 -34.00 -20.01
CA GLU A 569 17.49 -34.96 -21.02
C GLU A 569 18.77 -34.49 -21.75
N ILE A 570 19.04 -33.17 -21.79
CA ILE A 570 20.13 -32.56 -22.59
C ILE A 570 21.22 -31.94 -21.72
N ASN A 571 20.97 -31.76 -20.43
CA ASN A 571 21.78 -31.00 -19.49
C ASN A 571 23.20 -31.55 -19.23
N GLN A 572 23.69 -32.58 -19.94
CA GLN A 572 25.02 -33.16 -19.69
C GLN A 572 26.20 -32.20 -19.99
N ILE A 573 25.95 -31.08 -20.66
CA ILE A 573 26.95 -30.09 -21.06
C ILE A 573 27.17 -28.96 -20.04
N CYS A 574 26.31 -28.84 -19.02
CA CYS A 574 26.40 -27.78 -18.01
C CYS A 574 27.23 -28.20 -16.79
N ASN A 575 27.79 -27.23 -16.06
CA ASN A 575 28.25 -27.50 -14.70
C ASN A 575 27.04 -27.74 -13.78
N THR A 576 27.20 -28.61 -12.79
CA THR A 576 26.12 -29.02 -11.87
C THR A 576 25.50 -27.87 -11.08
N VAL A 577 26.23 -26.77 -10.87
CA VAL A 577 25.78 -25.57 -10.15
C VAL A 577 25.04 -24.60 -11.09
N SER A 578 25.40 -24.57 -12.37
CA SER A 578 24.79 -23.71 -13.39
C SER A 578 23.82 -24.43 -14.32
N ARG A 579 23.43 -25.67 -13.97
CA ARG A 579 22.63 -26.58 -14.81
C ARG A 579 21.25 -26.07 -15.20
N PHE A 580 20.72 -25.07 -14.48
CA PHE A 580 19.46 -24.40 -14.80
C PHE A 580 19.65 -22.89 -15.04
N SER A 581 20.85 -22.48 -15.44
CA SER A 581 21.15 -21.10 -15.80
C SER A 581 20.92 -20.85 -17.28
N GLU A 582 20.45 -19.64 -17.61
CA GLU A 582 20.27 -19.19 -19.00
C GLU A 582 21.55 -19.38 -19.82
N ASN A 583 22.71 -19.05 -19.23
CA ASN A 583 23.99 -19.12 -19.90
C ASN A 583 24.38 -20.54 -20.33
N CYS A 584 23.86 -21.59 -19.69
CA CYS A 584 24.12 -22.93 -20.19
C CYS A 584 23.30 -23.25 -21.46
N PHE A 585 22.04 -22.80 -21.51
CA PHE A 585 21.14 -23.12 -22.63
C PHE A 585 21.31 -22.20 -23.85
N LEU A 586 22.03 -21.07 -23.73
CA LEU A 586 22.32 -20.17 -24.86
C LEU A 586 23.01 -20.86 -26.06
N GLN A 587 23.58 -22.04 -25.88
CA GLN A 587 24.23 -22.81 -26.94
C GLN A 587 23.29 -23.73 -27.70
N THR A 588 22.20 -24.11 -27.06
CA THR A 588 21.25 -25.08 -27.58
C THR A 588 19.96 -24.36 -27.91
N LYS A 589 19.94 -23.69 -29.09
CA LYS A 589 18.79 -22.91 -29.56
C LYS A 589 17.47 -23.69 -29.46
N ASP A 590 17.51 -24.98 -29.79
CA ASP A 590 16.38 -25.92 -29.77
C ASP A 590 15.75 -26.09 -28.37
N TYR A 591 16.47 -25.75 -27.30
CA TYR A 591 16.01 -25.89 -25.90
C TYR A 591 15.94 -24.55 -25.16
N LEU A 592 16.27 -23.45 -25.83
CA LEU A 592 16.24 -22.13 -25.23
C LEU A 592 14.80 -21.67 -24.95
N GLY A 593 13.85 -21.97 -25.84
CA GLY A 593 12.42 -21.76 -25.60
C GLY A 593 11.92 -22.54 -24.38
N VAL A 594 12.21 -23.85 -24.32
CA VAL A 594 11.86 -24.70 -23.16
C VAL A 594 12.49 -24.18 -21.85
N TYR A 595 13.70 -23.62 -21.92
CA TYR A 595 14.33 -22.96 -20.78
C TYR A 595 13.56 -21.72 -20.34
N TYR A 596 13.16 -20.86 -21.28
CA TYR A 596 12.34 -19.69 -20.98
C TYR A 596 10.99 -20.08 -20.38
N ASP A 597 10.29 -21.05 -20.98
CA ASP A 597 9.05 -21.58 -20.41
C ASP A 597 9.26 -22.10 -18.98
N TYR A 598 10.33 -22.87 -18.75
CA TYR A 598 10.67 -23.39 -17.43
C TYR A 598 10.86 -22.27 -16.40
N ILE A 599 11.74 -21.31 -16.68
CA ILE A 599 12.12 -20.31 -15.70
C ILE A 599 11.00 -19.29 -15.47
N LEU A 600 10.20 -18.96 -16.49
CA LEU A 600 9.04 -18.09 -16.35
C LEU A 600 7.97 -18.72 -15.47
N ASN A 601 7.56 -19.95 -15.77
CA ASN A 601 6.58 -20.68 -14.98
C ASN A 601 7.05 -20.91 -13.53
N LEU A 602 8.34 -21.22 -13.33
CA LEU A 602 8.91 -21.37 -11.99
C LEU A 602 8.94 -20.04 -11.21
N THR A 603 9.34 -18.95 -11.88
CA THR A 603 9.40 -17.62 -11.26
C THR A 603 8.00 -17.10 -10.95
N GLU A 604 7.03 -17.33 -11.84
CA GLU A 604 5.64 -17.02 -11.60
C GLU A 604 5.12 -17.77 -10.38
N TYR A 605 5.33 -19.08 -10.29
CA TYR A 605 4.98 -19.85 -9.10
C TYR A 605 5.59 -19.27 -7.80
N MET A 606 6.89 -19.00 -7.82
CA MET A 606 7.61 -18.55 -6.63
C MET A 606 7.28 -17.12 -6.19
N TYR A 607 7.00 -16.24 -7.16
CA TYR A 607 6.89 -14.79 -6.93
C TYR A 607 5.53 -14.22 -7.34
N TYR A 608 4.52 -15.06 -7.54
CA TYR A 608 3.19 -14.66 -8.03
C TYR A 608 2.65 -13.37 -7.40
N PRO A 609 2.62 -13.20 -6.05
CA PRO A 609 2.10 -11.97 -5.44
C PRO A 609 2.88 -10.71 -5.84
N TYR A 610 4.20 -10.83 -6.03
CA TYR A 610 5.08 -9.72 -6.37
C TYR A 610 4.97 -9.30 -7.83
N LEU A 611 4.42 -10.14 -8.71
CA LEU A 611 4.27 -9.88 -10.14
C LEU A 611 2.92 -9.23 -10.49
N GLN A 612 1.95 -9.27 -9.57
CA GLN A 612 0.64 -8.67 -9.77
C GLN A 612 0.71 -7.15 -9.74
N GLY A 613 -0.05 -6.51 -10.64
CA GLY A 613 -0.26 -5.05 -10.62
C GLY A 613 1.01 -4.20 -10.70
N ASN A 614 2.13 -4.73 -11.19
CA ASN A 614 3.39 -3.98 -11.27
C ASN A 614 3.28 -2.83 -12.28
N SER A 615 3.53 -1.61 -11.81
CA SER A 615 3.78 -0.46 -12.69
C SER A 615 5.11 -0.60 -13.42
N TYR A 616 5.32 0.15 -14.52
CA TYR A 616 6.47 -0.04 -15.40
C TYR A 616 7.82 0.09 -14.66
N CYS A 617 7.94 1.04 -13.74
CA CYS A 617 9.17 1.24 -12.98
C CYS A 617 9.45 0.07 -12.01
N VAL A 618 8.40 -0.52 -11.44
CA VAL A 618 8.50 -1.72 -10.60
C VAL A 618 8.96 -2.91 -11.45
N LYS A 619 8.43 -3.05 -12.67
CA LYS A 619 8.89 -4.07 -13.63
C LYS A 619 10.37 -3.93 -13.94
N GLU A 620 10.88 -2.71 -14.12
CA GLU A 620 12.29 -2.48 -14.45
C GLU A 620 13.26 -2.57 -13.26
N VAL A 621 12.77 -2.49 -12.02
CA VAL A 621 13.62 -2.41 -10.81
C VAL A 621 13.49 -3.62 -9.89
N TYR A 622 12.27 -4.04 -9.57
CA TYR A 622 12.01 -5.12 -8.61
C TYR A 622 11.83 -6.47 -9.29
N THR A 623 11.12 -6.50 -10.43
CA THR A 623 10.75 -7.74 -11.12
C THR A 623 11.39 -7.86 -12.50
N TYR A 624 12.49 -7.12 -12.73
CA TYR A 624 13.21 -7.01 -14.01
C TYR A 624 13.55 -8.35 -14.63
N ASN A 625 14.08 -9.29 -13.83
CA ASN A 625 14.50 -10.59 -14.35
C ASN A 625 13.33 -11.35 -14.98
N PHE A 626 12.14 -11.30 -14.37
CA PHE A 626 10.95 -11.95 -14.90
C PHE A 626 10.50 -11.29 -16.20
N TRP A 627 10.28 -9.98 -16.18
CA TRP A 627 9.77 -9.25 -17.36
C TRP A 627 10.74 -9.24 -18.54
N ARG A 628 12.07 -9.19 -18.28
CA ARG A 628 13.09 -9.38 -19.32
C ARG A 628 12.96 -10.77 -19.97
N LEU A 629 12.75 -11.82 -19.19
CA LEU A 629 12.61 -13.18 -19.72
C LEU A 629 11.34 -13.32 -20.57
N VAL A 630 10.24 -12.67 -20.19
CA VAL A 630 9.02 -12.59 -21.02
C VAL A 630 9.32 -11.94 -22.37
N GLU A 631 10.10 -10.86 -22.39
CA GLU A 631 10.51 -10.23 -23.65
C GLU A 631 11.41 -11.13 -24.52
N GLU A 632 12.34 -11.88 -23.91
CA GLU A 632 13.23 -12.80 -24.63
C GLU A 632 12.47 -14.00 -25.19
N GLU A 633 11.50 -14.55 -24.45
CA GLU A 633 10.59 -15.59 -24.92
C GLU A 633 9.80 -15.12 -26.15
N ILE A 634 9.20 -13.93 -26.09
CA ILE A 634 8.46 -13.32 -27.22
C ILE A 634 9.36 -13.12 -28.44
N LYS A 635 10.64 -12.76 -28.25
CA LYS A 635 11.61 -12.62 -29.36
C LYS A 635 11.93 -13.98 -29.96
N TRP A 636 12.19 -14.98 -29.12
CA TRP A 636 12.50 -16.34 -29.57
C TRP A 636 11.36 -16.93 -30.40
N ASP A 637 10.11 -16.79 -29.93
CA ASP A 637 8.90 -17.23 -30.64
C ASP A 637 8.75 -16.60 -32.03
N LYS A 638 9.19 -15.35 -32.20
CA LYS A 638 9.16 -14.65 -33.50
C LYS A 638 10.26 -15.14 -34.43
N ASP A 639 11.47 -15.26 -33.90
CA ASP A 639 12.63 -15.69 -34.68
C ASP A 639 12.47 -17.13 -35.20
N GLU A 640 11.85 -18.03 -34.43
CA GLU A 640 11.62 -19.41 -34.86
C GLU A 640 10.54 -19.50 -35.98
N LYS A 641 9.52 -18.65 -35.92
CA LYS A 641 8.44 -18.61 -36.93
C LYS A 641 8.90 -18.02 -38.27
N ASP A 642 9.85 -17.10 -38.27
CA ASP A 642 10.38 -16.48 -39.50
C ASP A 642 11.35 -17.40 -40.29
N ASP A 643 11.89 -18.45 -39.65
CA ASP A 643 12.76 -19.45 -40.29
C ASP A 643 11.99 -20.56 -41.05
N HIS A 644 10.65 -20.49 -41.09
CA HIS A 644 9.79 -21.37 -41.87
C HIS A 644 9.02 -20.58 -42.96
N PRO A 645 9.59 -20.41 -44.17
CA PRO A 645 8.91 -19.74 -45.27
C PRO A 645 7.81 -20.66 -45.83
N GLY A 646 6.63 -20.67 -45.21
CA GLY A 646 5.52 -21.50 -45.64
C GLY A 646 4.20 -21.40 -44.88
N ASP A 647 4.20 -21.11 -43.57
CA ASP A 647 2.97 -21.12 -42.76
C ASP A 647 2.59 -19.69 -42.32
N HIS A 648 1.78 -19.06 -43.16
CA HIS A 648 1.07 -17.83 -42.84
C HIS A 648 -0.38 -18.18 -42.47
N ASP A 649 -0.82 -17.76 -41.28
CA ASP A 649 -2.12 -17.10 -40.98
C ASP A 649 -3.00 -17.61 -39.80
N ASP A 650 -2.62 -18.62 -39.00
CA ASP A 650 -3.54 -19.11 -37.93
C ASP A 650 -3.07 -18.92 -36.46
N ASP A 651 -1.82 -18.51 -36.19
CA ASP A 651 -1.26 -18.51 -34.81
C ASP A 651 -1.13 -17.13 -34.13
N GLU A 652 -1.62 -16.06 -34.77
CA GLU A 652 -1.68 -14.71 -34.17
C GLU A 652 -2.58 -14.70 -32.90
N ILE A 653 -3.46 -15.70 -32.74
CA ILE A 653 -4.39 -15.88 -31.62
C ILE A 653 -3.69 -16.47 -30.37
N ALA A 654 -2.64 -17.28 -30.52
CA ALA A 654 -1.95 -17.90 -29.37
C ALA A 654 -1.05 -16.89 -28.64
N ILE A 655 -0.34 -16.03 -29.38
CA ILE A 655 0.39 -14.89 -28.84
C ILE A 655 -0.60 -13.90 -28.21
N GLN A 656 -1.80 -13.74 -28.79
CA GLN A 656 -2.86 -12.96 -28.18
C GLN A 656 -3.37 -13.55 -26.87
N LEU A 657 -3.34 -14.86 -26.61
CA LEU A 657 -3.84 -15.43 -25.34
C LEU A 657 -2.85 -15.23 -24.17
N ILE A 658 -1.55 -15.38 -24.41
CA ILE A 658 -0.49 -15.06 -23.43
C ILE A 658 -0.46 -13.54 -23.19
N CYS A 659 -0.61 -12.74 -24.25
CA CYS A 659 -0.75 -11.30 -24.12
C CYS A 659 -2.09 -10.87 -23.52
N SER A 660 -3.22 -11.57 -23.71
CA SER A 660 -4.52 -11.14 -23.18
C SER A 660 -4.62 -11.31 -21.67
N GLY A 661 -4.04 -12.38 -21.11
CA GLY A 661 -3.96 -12.56 -19.66
C GLY A 661 -3.09 -11.51 -18.97
N ILE A 662 -2.08 -10.97 -19.68
CA ILE A 662 -1.10 -10.01 -19.15
C ILE A 662 -1.46 -8.54 -19.52
N LEU A 663 -2.11 -8.28 -20.66
CA LEU A 663 -2.58 -6.95 -21.10
C LEU A 663 -3.96 -6.57 -20.56
N LEU A 664 -4.75 -7.50 -20.01
CA LEU A 664 -5.99 -7.12 -19.31
C LEU A 664 -5.74 -6.27 -18.05
N ASN A 665 -4.48 -6.15 -17.60
CA ASN A 665 -4.02 -5.23 -16.56
C ASN A 665 -3.23 -4.01 -17.10
N LEU A 666 -3.32 -3.72 -18.41
CA LEU A 666 -2.67 -2.58 -19.09
C LEU A 666 -3.69 -1.62 -19.76
N ILE A 667 -4.97 -1.69 -19.40
CA ILE A 667 -6.00 -0.71 -19.76
C ILE A 667 -6.75 -0.27 -18.52
#